data_AF-A9VDJ7-F1
#
_entry.id   AF-A9VDJ7-F1
#
_cell.length_a   1.000
_cell.length_b   1.000
_cell.length_c   1.000
_cell.angle_alpha   90.00
_cell.angle_beta   90.00
_cell.angle_gamma   90.00
#
_symmetry.space_group_name_H-M   'P 1'
#
loop_
_entity.id
_entity.type
_entity.pdbx_description
1 polymer ?
#
loop_
_entity_poly.entity_id
_entity_poly.type
_entity_poly.pdbx_seq_one_letter_code
_entity_poly.pdbx_strand_id
1 'polypeptide(L)'
;MAIRYHTVLGALLFLGGVAMIYRITLNHAACPTPEPVVVHEVVREFVNVSRAPVVQTAAAAKGAEGEASAAALARAQQLLAAQGKLIEKQSREIADLKEQYQRQASDRAGALPPAAQTKTDHIQIRPKSDQPTILVLTPMRQREQKLDRYFRNLEGLDYPKHLISVAILTGDNTDQTEPMLLKKLNTMTEYRRTMLVRYDMSYKLSQAARHALGEQERRRANLAVVRNILLTVALRDEDWVLWIDSDLDSFPANTLNRLLSAKRDLVAPHIVLPQEGRTYDLNSWAETKESLARQKNLPKDALLLEGYPGQDNRRKHMNDFGGQEIVDLDGVGGAMLLVRGAAHRAGLIFPTFVFEHQIETEGLGRMAKAMGLSVVGMPNVKVYHPINQFSKCDHHYTLALSQESICALSALSLRSPLHYCTLSSSLSPLHSLLFLSLASLSSLSLFSLSLLSLSLSSLSPLLCLFLHTHTWKVGHALLLSLCLSVSLSLSLFSLNVWMADTEDHNVEMWKIKKLIKSLEAARGNGTSMISLIIPPKDQVARVQKMLADEYGTASNIKSRVNRLSVLGAITSVQQRLKLYTKVPPNGLVVYCGTIMTDEGKEKKVNIDFEPFKPINTSLYLCDNKFHTEALSSLLEDDSKFGFIVMDGNGSLFGTLSGNTRDVLHKFTVDLPKKHGRGGQSAVRFARLRMEKRHNYVRKVAEEAVRLFITNDKINVSGLILAGSADFKTELSQSGMFDQRLAEKIINIVDVSYGGENGFNQAIELSTDVLSNVKFIAEKKLIASYFDEISQDTGKYCFGVEDTMKALEMGAVETLMVWENLETMRYELKNPDGQVEVKFLRPDQETDASHFQDKDGQDLETIDKMQLLEWMANHYREFGTVLEIVTDRSQEGSQFCRGFGGIGGLLRYRVDFQAMEFDEDEFADADLDDYF
;
A
#
# COMPACT_ATOMS: atom_id res chain seq x y z
N MET A 1 -50.87 -15.87 -27.58
CA MET A 1 -50.90 -16.17 -26.13
C MET A 1 -49.50 -16.39 -25.55
N ALA A 2 -48.71 -17.35 -26.05
CA ALA A 2 -47.41 -17.76 -25.47
C ALA A 2 -46.50 -16.63 -24.93
N ILE A 3 -46.24 -15.59 -25.73
CA ILE A 3 -45.39 -14.44 -25.33
C ILE A 3 -45.86 -13.79 -24.00
N ARG A 4 -47.18 -13.66 -23.79
CA ARG A 4 -47.75 -13.10 -22.56
C ARG A 4 -47.69 -14.07 -21.37
N TYR A 5 -47.59 -15.37 -21.61
CA TYR A 5 -47.37 -16.37 -20.55
C TYR A 5 -45.94 -16.29 -20.01
N HIS A 6 -44.94 -16.12 -20.88
CA HIS A 6 -43.54 -15.97 -20.45
C HIS A 6 -43.32 -14.71 -19.60
N THR A 7 -43.95 -13.57 -19.94
CA THR A 7 -43.83 -12.34 -19.13
C THR A 7 -44.39 -12.51 -17.71
N VAL A 8 -45.54 -13.18 -17.58
CA VAL A 8 -46.17 -13.45 -16.28
C VAL A 8 -45.39 -14.49 -15.46
N LEU A 9 -44.84 -15.52 -16.12
CA LEU A 9 -43.99 -16.52 -15.45
C LEU A 9 -42.68 -15.90 -14.94
N GLY A 10 -42.05 -15.02 -15.75
CA GLY A 10 -40.87 -14.26 -15.34
C GLY A 10 -41.13 -13.35 -14.13
N ALA A 11 -42.27 -12.63 -14.12
CA ALA A 11 -42.65 -11.79 -12.98
C ALA A 11 -42.89 -12.61 -11.69
N LEU A 12 -43.50 -13.80 -11.80
CA LEU A 12 -43.68 -14.70 -10.66
C LEU A 12 -42.35 -15.27 -10.13
N LEU A 13 -41.43 -15.63 -11.03
CA LEU A 13 -40.08 -16.07 -10.65
C LEU A 13 -39.28 -14.94 -9.99
N PHE A 14 -39.38 -13.71 -10.49
CA PHE A 14 -38.70 -12.55 -9.92
C PHE A 14 -39.22 -12.20 -8.51
N LEU A 15 -40.55 -12.16 -8.32
CA LEU A 15 -41.16 -11.93 -7.00
C LEU A 15 -40.87 -13.08 -6.02
N GLY A 16 -40.84 -14.33 -6.50
CA GLY A 16 -40.38 -15.48 -5.71
C GLY A 16 -38.92 -15.36 -5.30
N GLY A 17 -38.05 -14.91 -6.21
CA GLY A 17 -36.65 -14.63 -5.95
C GLY A 17 -36.45 -13.53 -4.89
N VAL A 18 -37.13 -12.39 -5.03
CA VAL A 18 -37.06 -11.29 -4.03
C VAL A 18 -37.55 -11.74 -2.65
N ALA A 19 -38.64 -12.52 -2.57
CA ALA A 19 -39.11 -13.09 -1.31
C ALA A 19 -38.14 -14.12 -0.71
N MET A 20 -37.47 -14.91 -1.56
CA MET A 20 -36.44 -15.87 -1.13
C MET A 20 -35.18 -15.15 -0.63
N ILE A 21 -34.73 -14.11 -1.32
CA ILE A 21 -33.62 -13.23 -0.90
C ILE A 21 -33.93 -12.64 0.48
N TYR A 22 -35.09 -11.99 0.66
CA TYR A 22 -35.50 -11.45 1.96
C TYR A 22 -35.46 -12.49 3.08
N ARG A 23 -35.85 -13.74 2.79
CA ARG A 23 -35.84 -14.85 3.74
C ARG A 23 -34.42 -15.38 4.03
N ILE A 24 -33.50 -15.25 3.09
CA ILE A 24 -32.06 -15.55 3.28
C ILE A 24 -31.42 -14.44 4.11
N THR A 25 -31.66 -13.15 3.81
CA THR A 25 -31.15 -12.01 4.59
C THR A 25 -31.64 -12.04 6.04
N LEU A 26 -32.89 -12.47 6.29
CA LEU A 26 -33.41 -12.69 7.65
C LEU A 26 -32.72 -13.84 8.40
N ASN A 27 -32.18 -14.83 7.70
CA ASN A 27 -31.41 -15.94 8.29
C ASN A 27 -29.90 -15.65 8.40
N HIS A 28 -29.39 -14.62 7.73
CA HIS A 28 -27.98 -14.22 7.71
C HIS A 28 -27.80 -12.73 8.02
N ALA A 29 -28.27 -12.31 9.20
CA ALA A 29 -28.18 -10.93 9.70
C ALA A 29 -26.98 -10.74 10.65
N ALA A 30 -25.76 -10.70 10.08
CA ALA A 30 -24.50 -10.54 10.82
C ALA A 30 -23.55 -9.47 10.24
N CYS A 31 -24.08 -8.44 9.58
CA CYS A 31 -23.31 -7.27 9.12
C CYS A 31 -24.21 -6.00 9.11
N PRO A 32 -23.72 -4.82 9.50
CA PRO A 32 -24.46 -3.56 9.42
C PRO A 32 -24.06 -2.72 8.19
N THR A 33 -24.98 -2.53 7.25
CA THR A 33 -24.87 -1.53 6.17
C THR A 33 -26.12 -0.63 6.13
N PRO A 34 -26.00 0.65 5.75
CA PRO A 34 -27.11 1.62 5.78
C PRO A 34 -27.93 1.65 4.47
N GLU A 35 -29.12 2.27 4.59
CA GLU A 35 -29.97 2.83 3.50
C GLU A 35 -30.69 1.86 2.52
N PRO A 36 -31.84 1.27 2.91
CA PRO A 36 -32.75 0.57 1.99
C PRO A 36 -33.66 1.53 1.20
N VAL A 37 -33.12 2.64 0.66
CA VAL A 37 -33.90 3.67 -0.05
C VAL A 37 -34.16 3.28 -1.50
N VAL A 38 -33.13 2.86 -2.23
CA VAL A 38 -33.18 2.59 -3.69
C VAL A 38 -34.23 1.53 -4.06
N VAL A 39 -34.32 0.45 -3.29
CA VAL A 39 -35.29 -0.64 -3.51
C VAL A 39 -36.74 -0.13 -3.38
N HIS A 40 -36.98 0.88 -2.55
CA HIS A 40 -38.32 1.41 -2.27
C HIS A 40 -38.88 2.27 -3.42
N GLU A 41 -38.02 2.90 -4.22
CA GLU A 41 -38.47 3.62 -5.43
C GLU A 41 -38.70 2.66 -6.60
N VAL A 42 -37.76 1.73 -6.86
CA VAL A 42 -37.88 0.73 -7.93
C VAL A 42 -39.17 -0.09 -7.78
N VAL A 43 -39.49 -0.58 -6.57
CA VAL A 43 -40.74 -1.33 -6.32
C VAL A 43 -41.98 -0.44 -6.47
N ARG A 44 -41.92 0.84 -6.07
CA ARG A 44 -43.04 1.79 -6.21
C ARG A 44 -43.33 2.11 -7.68
N GLU A 45 -42.30 2.32 -8.51
CA GLU A 45 -42.47 2.49 -9.94
C GLU A 45 -43.01 1.21 -10.60
N PHE A 46 -42.48 0.03 -10.28
CA PHE A 46 -42.94 -1.22 -10.88
C PHE A 46 -44.42 -1.55 -10.54
N VAL A 47 -44.88 -1.19 -9.33
CA VAL A 47 -46.30 -1.28 -8.92
C VAL A 47 -47.19 -0.28 -9.66
N ASN A 48 -46.68 0.89 -10.04
CA ASN A 48 -47.42 1.87 -10.85
C ASN A 48 -47.46 1.44 -12.33
N VAL A 49 -46.33 1.03 -12.90
CA VAL A 49 -46.22 0.52 -14.29
C VAL A 49 -47.10 -0.70 -14.51
N SER A 50 -47.16 -1.64 -13.56
CA SER A 50 -48.01 -2.83 -13.66
C SER A 50 -49.51 -2.57 -13.50
N ARG A 51 -49.93 -1.39 -13.00
CA ARG A 51 -51.36 -1.00 -12.95
C ARG A 51 -51.91 -0.48 -14.27
N ALA A 52 -51.10 0.18 -15.09
CA ALA A 52 -51.57 0.83 -16.33
C ALA A 52 -52.23 -0.13 -17.35
N PRO A 53 -51.71 -1.35 -17.63
CA PRO A 53 -52.30 -2.25 -18.63
C PRO A 53 -53.65 -2.85 -18.21
N VAL A 54 -53.90 -2.94 -16.90
CA VAL A 54 -55.10 -3.60 -16.33
C VAL A 54 -56.35 -2.75 -16.55
N VAL A 55 -56.24 -1.42 -16.49
CA VAL A 55 -57.37 -0.50 -16.70
C VAL A 55 -57.76 -0.43 -18.18
N GLN A 56 -56.77 -0.37 -19.09
CA GLN A 56 -57.03 -0.28 -20.53
C GLN A 56 -57.65 -1.57 -21.10
N THR A 57 -57.23 -2.75 -20.62
CA THR A 57 -57.78 -4.04 -21.07
C THR A 57 -59.24 -4.26 -20.65
N ALA A 58 -59.67 -3.70 -19.51
CA ALA A 58 -61.07 -3.72 -19.08
C ALA A 58 -62.00 -2.88 -19.98
N ALA A 59 -61.49 -1.82 -20.61
CA ALA A 59 -62.24 -1.00 -21.55
C ALA A 59 -62.40 -1.70 -22.92
N ALA A 60 -61.32 -2.30 -23.44
CA ALA A 60 -61.30 -2.95 -24.75
C ALA A 60 -62.22 -4.19 -24.86
N ALA A 61 -62.50 -4.87 -23.74
CA ALA A 61 -63.28 -6.11 -23.71
C ALA A 61 -64.80 -5.93 -23.96
N LYS A 62 -65.31 -4.70 -24.08
CA LYS A 62 -66.75 -4.42 -24.28
C LYS A 62 -67.24 -4.50 -25.74
N GLY A 63 -66.35 -4.69 -26.72
CA GLY A 63 -66.65 -4.54 -28.15
C GLY A 63 -66.66 -5.80 -29.01
N ALA A 64 -66.74 -7.01 -28.43
CA ALA A 64 -66.67 -8.28 -29.17
C ALA A 64 -67.87 -9.19 -28.88
N GLU A 65 -68.76 -9.32 -29.86
CA GLU A 65 -69.93 -10.20 -29.80
C GLU A 65 -69.56 -11.66 -30.09
N GLY A 66 -70.27 -12.62 -29.46
CA GLY A 66 -70.12 -14.05 -29.69
C GLY A 66 -70.21 -14.88 -28.39
N GLU A 67 -71.19 -15.79 -28.31
CA GLU A 67 -71.54 -16.48 -27.06
C GLU A 67 -70.43 -17.37 -26.47
N ALA A 68 -69.49 -17.85 -27.30
CA ALA A 68 -68.29 -18.57 -26.85
C ALA A 68 -67.35 -17.72 -25.97
N SER A 69 -67.48 -16.38 -26.00
CA SER A 69 -66.65 -15.45 -25.23
C SER A 69 -66.95 -15.46 -23.73
N ALA A 70 -68.23 -15.56 -23.32
CA ALA A 70 -68.66 -15.28 -21.95
C ALA A 70 -68.04 -16.21 -20.89
N ALA A 71 -67.98 -17.52 -21.16
CA ALA A 71 -67.39 -18.48 -20.24
C ALA A 71 -65.86 -18.32 -20.10
N ALA A 72 -65.17 -17.97 -21.18
CA ALA A 72 -63.74 -17.68 -21.17
C ALA A 72 -63.43 -16.38 -20.41
N LEU A 73 -64.24 -15.34 -20.65
CA LEU A 73 -64.13 -14.04 -19.96
C LEU A 73 -64.37 -14.18 -18.46
N ALA A 74 -65.42 -14.92 -18.04
CA ALA A 74 -65.70 -15.18 -16.63
C ALA A 74 -64.56 -15.95 -15.95
N ARG A 75 -63.96 -16.94 -16.63
CA ARG A 75 -62.83 -17.72 -16.10
C ARG A 75 -61.55 -16.89 -16.00
N ALA A 76 -61.32 -15.98 -16.95
CA ALA A 76 -60.22 -15.01 -16.89
C ALA A 76 -60.43 -13.98 -15.75
N GLN A 77 -61.66 -13.49 -15.55
CA GLN A 77 -62.02 -12.60 -14.44
C GLN A 77 -61.84 -13.28 -13.07
N GLN A 78 -62.22 -14.56 -12.94
CA GLN A 78 -61.95 -15.36 -11.73
C GLN A 78 -60.45 -15.51 -11.46
N LEU A 79 -59.63 -15.74 -12.51
CA LEU A 79 -58.17 -15.82 -12.38
C LEU A 79 -57.54 -14.47 -11.99
N LEU A 80 -57.98 -13.35 -12.57
CA LEU A 80 -57.54 -12.01 -12.13
C LEU A 80 -57.96 -11.71 -10.69
N ALA A 81 -59.18 -12.09 -10.28
CA ALA A 81 -59.64 -11.91 -8.90
C ALA A 81 -58.85 -12.79 -7.90
N ALA A 82 -58.42 -13.98 -8.32
CA ALA A 82 -57.53 -14.83 -7.54
C ALA A 82 -56.11 -14.23 -7.43
N GLN A 83 -55.54 -13.71 -8.53
CA GLN A 83 -54.26 -13.00 -8.50
C GLN A 83 -54.31 -11.75 -7.61
N GLY A 84 -55.38 -10.94 -7.70
CA GLY A 84 -55.56 -9.76 -6.86
C GLY A 84 -55.56 -10.10 -5.37
N LYS A 85 -56.29 -11.15 -4.98
CA LYS A 85 -56.30 -11.66 -3.59
C LYS A 85 -54.95 -12.22 -3.13
N LEU A 86 -54.19 -12.86 -4.02
CA LEU A 86 -52.85 -13.36 -3.72
C LEU A 86 -51.86 -12.20 -3.50
N ILE A 87 -51.91 -11.18 -4.36
CA ILE A 87 -51.09 -9.96 -4.26
C ILE A 87 -51.45 -9.18 -2.98
N GLU A 88 -52.74 -9.06 -2.64
CA GLU A 88 -53.16 -8.50 -1.34
C GLU A 88 -52.60 -9.30 -0.17
N LYS A 89 -52.68 -10.64 -0.21
CA LYS A 89 -52.15 -11.49 0.88
C LYS A 89 -50.66 -11.30 1.06
N GLN A 90 -49.89 -11.35 -0.03
CA GLN A 90 -48.43 -11.12 0.01
C GLN A 90 -48.08 -9.71 0.46
N SER A 91 -48.85 -8.70 0.04
CA SER A 91 -48.67 -7.31 0.50
C SER A 91 -48.90 -7.15 2.00
N ARG A 92 -49.86 -7.89 2.57
CA ARG A 92 -50.12 -7.92 4.02
C ARG A 92 -49.04 -8.69 4.77
N GLU A 93 -48.59 -9.84 4.27
CA GLU A 93 -47.47 -10.60 4.85
C GLU A 93 -46.17 -9.78 4.87
N ILE A 94 -45.90 -8.99 3.82
CA ILE A 94 -44.76 -8.05 3.77
C ILE A 94 -44.96 -6.87 4.75
N ALA A 95 -46.18 -6.37 4.94
CA ALA A 95 -46.48 -5.33 5.92
C ALA A 95 -46.30 -5.82 7.37
N ASP A 96 -46.80 -7.02 7.69
CA ASP A 96 -46.63 -7.65 9.00
C ASP A 96 -45.15 -7.93 9.30
N LEU A 97 -44.38 -8.42 8.33
CA LEU A 97 -42.93 -8.60 8.45
C LEU A 97 -42.19 -7.26 8.64
N LYS A 98 -42.62 -6.20 7.95
CA LYS A 98 -42.07 -4.85 8.14
C LYS A 98 -42.37 -4.32 9.55
N GLU A 99 -43.57 -4.53 10.07
CA GLU A 99 -43.90 -4.12 11.44
C GLU A 99 -43.16 -4.95 12.49
N GLN A 100 -43.00 -6.27 12.29
CA GLN A 100 -42.15 -7.11 13.14
C GLN A 100 -40.69 -6.63 13.14
N TYR A 101 -40.13 -6.30 11.97
CA TYR A 101 -38.77 -5.78 11.88
C TYR A 101 -38.62 -4.42 12.55
N GLN A 102 -39.61 -3.52 12.41
CA GLN A 102 -39.61 -2.22 13.09
C GLN A 102 -39.75 -2.35 14.61
N ARG A 103 -40.54 -3.30 15.12
CA ARG A 103 -40.62 -3.62 16.55
C ARG A 103 -39.32 -4.24 17.08
N GLN A 104 -38.72 -5.17 16.36
CA GLN A 104 -37.39 -5.72 16.71
C GLN A 104 -36.29 -4.66 16.67
N ALA A 105 -36.39 -3.66 15.79
CA ALA A 105 -35.49 -2.51 15.76
C ALA A 105 -35.72 -1.56 16.96
N SER A 106 -36.98 -1.29 17.36
CA SER A 106 -37.25 -0.47 18.56
C SER A 106 -36.84 -1.16 19.85
N ASP A 107 -37.04 -2.47 19.96
CA ASP A 107 -36.66 -3.25 21.14
C ASP A 107 -35.12 -3.34 21.27
N ARG A 108 -34.40 -3.40 20.14
CA ARG A 108 -32.92 -3.25 20.12
C ARG A 108 -32.47 -1.83 20.42
N ALA A 109 -33.16 -0.81 19.95
CA ALA A 109 -32.86 0.59 20.26
C ALA A 109 -33.04 0.91 21.75
N GLY A 110 -34.05 0.32 22.41
CA GLY A 110 -34.27 0.44 23.85
C GLY A 110 -33.29 -0.38 24.72
N ALA A 111 -32.47 -1.25 24.12
CA ALA A 111 -31.52 -2.12 24.82
C ALA A 111 -30.04 -1.75 24.56
N LEU A 112 -29.77 -0.62 23.89
CA LEU A 112 -28.42 -0.11 23.68
C LEU A 112 -27.95 0.72 24.90
N PRO A 113 -26.74 0.46 25.45
CA PRO A 113 -26.08 1.45 26.30
C PRO A 113 -25.76 2.72 25.49
N PRO A 114 -25.60 3.89 26.14
CA PRO A 114 -25.30 5.14 25.44
C PRO A 114 -24.03 5.00 24.60
N ALA A 115 -24.07 5.57 23.39
CA ALA A 115 -23.16 5.27 22.28
C ALA A 115 -21.69 5.13 22.71
N ALA A 116 -21.15 3.93 22.54
CA ALA A 116 -19.74 3.66 22.72
C ALA A 116 -18.95 4.46 21.68
N GLN A 117 -18.25 5.50 22.14
CA GLN A 117 -17.24 6.22 21.36
C GLN A 117 -16.24 5.19 20.83
N THR A 118 -15.91 5.28 19.54
CA THR A 118 -14.86 4.46 18.92
C THR A 118 -13.50 4.84 19.52
N LYS A 119 -13.13 4.14 20.59
CA LYS A 119 -11.78 4.19 21.14
C LYS A 119 -10.81 3.54 20.16
N THR A 120 -10.15 4.37 19.36
CA THR A 120 -8.79 4.07 18.92
C THR A 120 -7.92 4.02 20.18
N ASP A 121 -7.64 2.83 20.70
CA ASP A 121 -6.85 2.72 21.92
C ASP A 121 -5.43 3.24 21.69
N HIS A 122 -4.96 4.03 22.65
CA HIS A 122 -3.72 4.79 22.49
C HIS A 122 -2.50 3.86 22.60
N ILE A 123 -1.83 3.61 21.47
CA ILE A 123 -0.38 3.46 21.49
C ILE A 123 0.19 4.68 22.25
N GLN A 124 1.09 4.46 23.22
CA GLN A 124 1.79 5.55 23.90
C GLN A 124 2.84 6.18 22.97
N ILE A 125 2.35 6.86 21.94
CA ILE A 125 3.06 7.88 21.19
C ILE A 125 3.52 8.90 22.23
N ARG A 126 4.84 9.04 22.40
CA ARG A 126 5.43 10.15 23.17
C ARG A 126 4.77 11.45 22.71
N PRO A 127 4.35 12.36 23.59
CA PRO A 127 3.52 13.49 23.22
C PRO A 127 4.11 14.18 21.98
N LYS A 128 3.31 14.25 20.90
CA LYS A 128 3.62 15.12 19.77
C LYS A 128 3.85 16.52 20.33
N SER A 129 4.68 17.30 19.63
CA SER A 129 4.59 18.75 19.72
C SER A 129 3.13 19.18 19.60
N ASP A 130 2.72 20.23 20.31
CA ASP A 130 1.35 20.80 20.19
C ASP A 130 1.04 21.32 18.77
N GLN A 131 2.05 21.30 17.88
CA GLN A 131 1.98 21.62 16.46
C GLN A 131 2.18 20.35 15.60
N PRO A 132 1.35 20.10 14.58
CA PRO A 132 1.41 18.90 13.73
C PRO A 132 2.59 18.90 12.73
N THR A 133 2.88 17.74 12.14
CA THR A 133 3.88 17.61 11.06
C THR A 133 3.26 17.89 9.68
N ILE A 134 4.02 18.55 8.81
CA ILE A 134 3.57 19.03 7.50
C ILE A 134 4.48 18.47 6.40
N LEU A 135 3.92 17.96 5.32
CA LEU A 135 4.65 17.56 4.10
C LEU A 135 4.34 18.55 2.97
N VAL A 136 5.34 19.31 2.54
CA VAL A 136 5.23 20.19 1.36
C VAL A 136 5.51 19.39 0.10
N LEU A 137 4.58 19.42 -0.86
CA LEU A 137 4.68 18.73 -2.16
C LEU A 137 4.59 19.72 -3.32
N THR A 138 5.56 19.66 -4.24
CA THR A 138 5.62 20.52 -5.42
C THR A 138 6.16 19.75 -6.65
N PRO A 139 5.37 19.57 -7.73
CA PRO A 139 5.91 19.12 -9.01
C PRO A 139 6.60 20.28 -9.75
N MET A 140 7.72 20.03 -10.43
CA MET A 140 8.49 21.03 -11.17
C MET A 140 9.09 20.47 -12.47
N ARG A 141 8.89 21.15 -13.59
CA ARG A 141 9.59 20.89 -14.87
C ARG A 141 9.96 22.22 -15.52
N GLN A 142 11.23 22.39 -15.87
CA GLN A 142 11.78 23.58 -16.52
C GLN A 142 11.44 24.88 -15.75
N ARG A 143 12.03 25.01 -14.55
CA ARG A 143 11.72 26.03 -13.53
C ARG A 143 12.94 26.82 -13.05
N GLU A 144 14.11 26.71 -13.68
CA GLU A 144 15.39 27.32 -13.26
C GLU A 144 15.22 28.76 -12.71
N GLN A 145 14.61 29.63 -13.51
CA GLN A 145 14.42 31.06 -13.20
C GLN A 145 13.49 31.35 -11.99
N LYS A 146 12.71 30.37 -11.53
CA LYS A 146 11.72 30.54 -10.46
C LYS A 146 12.16 29.93 -9.12
N LEU A 147 13.18 29.06 -9.11
CA LEU A 147 13.63 28.34 -7.91
C LEU A 147 13.98 29.28 -6.76
N ASP A 148 14.74 30.35 -7.01
CA ASP A 148 15.13 31.32 -5.97
C ASP A 148 13.95 32.05 -5.32
N ARG A 149 12.82 32.21 -6.02
CA ARG A 149 11.59 32.79 -5.47
C ARG A 149 10.81 31.74 -4.68
N TYR A 150 10.68 30.53 -5.24
CA TYR A 150 10.03 29.40 -4.57
C TYR A 150 10.68 29.09 -3.21
N PHE A 151 12.01 28.90 -3.17
CA PHE A 151 12.71 28.58 -1.92
C PHE A 151 12.65 29.72 -0.91
N ARG A 152 12.72 30.99 -1.35
CA ARG A 152 12.54 32.16 -0.48
C ARG A 152 11.15 32.19 0.18
N ASN A 153 10.10 31.81 -0.56
CA ASN A 153 8.74 31.73 -0.02
C ASN A 153 8.57 30.55 0.95
N LEU A 154 9.22 29.41 0.68
CA LEU A 154 9.23 28.21 1.54
C LEU A 154 10.03 28.41 2.85
N GLU A 155 11.17 29.09 2.75
CA GLU A 155 11.99 29.55 3.89
C GLU A 155 11.26 30.64 4.68
N GLY A 156 10.48 31.48 4.00
CA GLY A 156 9.63 32.51 4.61
C GLY A 156 8.41 32.01 5.39
N LEU A 157 8.08 30.71 5.37
CA LEU A 157 6.97 30.16 6.17
C LEU A 157 7.26 30.25 7.68
N ASP A 158 6.36 30.90 8.42
CA ASP A 158 6.35 31.04 9.88
C ASP A 158 5.88 29.75 10.57
N TYR A 159 6.67 28.69 10.43
CA TYR A 159 6.41 27.37 11.00
C TYR A 159 7.73 26.64 11.27
N PRO A 160 7.89 25.84 12.35
CA PRO A 160 9.17 25.23 12.69
C PRO A 160 9.65 24.26 11.61
N LYS A 161 10.82 24.51 11.01
CA LYS A 161 11.32 23.72 9.87
C LYS A 161 11.49 22.23 10.19
N HIS A 162 11.87 21.90 11.42
CA HIS A 162 11.99 20.52 11.90
C HIS A 162 10.65 19.73 11.95
N LEU A 163 9.50 20.39 11.76
CA LEU A 163 8.19 19.75 11.58
C LEU A 163 7.76 19.68 10.11
N ILE A 164 8.52 20.29 9.19
CA ILE A 164 8.25 20.34 7.74
C ILE A 164 9.12 19.31 7.01
N SER A 165 8.49 18.35 6.36
CA SER A 165 9.11 17.57 5.27
C SER A 165 8.86 18.27 3.93
N VAL A 166 9.80 18.17 3.00
CA VAL A 166 9.69 18.73 1.64
C VAL A 166 10.01 17.65 0.62
N ALA A 167 9.12 17.41 -0.34
CA ALA A 167 9.41 16.57 -1.50
C ALA A 167 9.04 17.30 -2.80
N ILE A 168 9.96 17.25 -3.76
CA ILE A 168 9.81 17.86 -5.08
C ILE A 168 9.93 16.76 -6.12
N LEU A 169 9.01 16.70 -7.09
CA LEU A 169 9.13 15.82 -8.26
C LEU A 169 9.62 16.61 -9.46
N THR A 170 10.57 16.07 -10.21
CA THR A 170 11.05 16.66 -11.46
C THR A 170 11.37 15.63 -12.54
N GLY A 171 11.45 16.07 -13.80
CA GLY A 171 11.75 15.22 -14.96
C GLY A 171 11.72 16.02 -16.26
N ASP A 172 12.33 15.47 -17.32
CA ASP A 172 12.47 16.07 -18.66
C ASP A 172 12.97 17.53 -18.66
N ASN A 173 13.93 17.83 -17.78
CA ASN A 173 14.54 19.15 -17.71
C ASN A 173 15.62 19.31 -18.80
N THR A 174 15.51 20.38 -19.58
CA THR A 174 16.56 20.83 -20.52
C THR A 174 17.32 22.05 -19.98
N ASP A 175 17.04 22.45 -18.73
CA ASP A 175 17.61 23.60 -18.01
C ASP A 175 18.28 23.13 -16.71
N GLN A 176 18.84 24.04 -15.90
CA GLN A 176 19.55 23.69 -14.67
C GLN A 176 18.62 23.35 -13.48
N THR A 177 17.32 23.09 -13.71
CA THR A 177 16.33 22.84 -12.64
C THR A 177 16.77 21.71 -11.69
N GLU A 178 17.07 20.53 -12.23
CA GLU A 178 17.41 19.34 -11.42
C GLU A 178 18.75 19.50 -10.65
N PRO A 179 19.87 19.96 -11.26
CA PRO A 179 21.09 20.31 -10.53
C PRO A 179 20.89 21.36 -9.43
N MET A 180 20.09 22.40 -9.67
CA MET A 180 19.83 23.45 -8.68
C MET A 180 18.94 22.95 -7.53
N LEU A 181 17.92 22.15 -7.83
CA LEU A 181 17.07 21.48 -6.83
C LEU A 181 17.90 20.59 -5.91
N LEU A 182 18.72 19.68 -6.48
CA LEU A 182 19.57 18.78 -5.71
C LEU A 182 20.55 19.56 -4.82
N LYS A 183 21.22 20.58 -5.38
CA LYS A 183 22.13 21.46 -4.63
C LYS A 183 21.43 22.16 -3.47
N LYS A 184 20.21 22.67 -3.67
CA LYS A 184 19.47 23.42 -2.64
C LYS A 184 18.91 22.50 -1.55
N LEU A 185 18.26 21.40 -1.92
CA LEU A 185 17.69 20.43 -0.96
C LEU A 185 18.77 19.82 -0.04
N ASN A 186 19.98 19.60 -0.55
CA ASN A 186 21.13 19.15 0.24
C ASN A 186 21.63 20.18 1.29
N THR A 187 21.23 21.45 1.20
CA THR A 187 21.56 22.48 2.21
C THR A 187 20.50 22.67 3.29
N MET A 188 19.29 22.11 3.11
CA MET A 188 18.13 22.34 3.96
C MET A 188 18.08 21.40 5.19
N THR A 189 19.19 21.29 5.92
CA THR A 189 19.37 20.35 7.04
C THR A 189 18.55 20.66 8.30
N GLU A 190 17.91 21.82 8.36
CA GLU A 190 16.96 22.21 9.42
C GLU A 190 15.54 21.63 9.23
N TYR A 191 15.24 21.09 8.05
CA TYR A 191 13.94 20.50 7.72
C TYR A 191 13.83 19.06 8.21
N ARG A 192 12.61 18.59 8.51
CA ARG A 192 12.36 17.21 9.00
C ARG A 192 12.93 16.14 8.06
N ARG A 193 12.77 16.37 6.76
CA ARG A 193 13.21 15.50 5.65
C ARG A 193 13.14 16.30 4.36
N THR A 194 14.13 16.15 3.49
CA THR A 194 14.09 16.59 2.10
C THR A 194 14.10 15.38 1.16
N MET A 195 13.50 15.53 -0.02
CA MET A 195 13.40 14.48 -1.04
C MET A 195 13.29 15.11 -2.43
N LEU A 196 14.06 14.58 -3.38
CA LEU A 196 13.90 14.84 -4.81
C LEU A 196 13.45 13.51 -5.45
N VAL A 197 12.30 13.52 -6.09
CA VAL A 197 11.77 12.39 -6.88
C VAL A 197 12.03 12.72 -8.34
N ARG A 198 12.58 11.77 -9.10
CA ARG A 198 12.69 11.89 -10.55
C ARG A 198 11.63 11.03 -11.21
N TYR A 199 10.91 11.60 -12.17
CA TYR A 199 9.94 10.90 -13.01
C TYR A 199 9.87 11.64 -14.36
N ASP A 200 10.49 11.05 -15.38
CA ASP A 200 10.47 11.56 -16.75
C ASP A 200 9.19 11.07 -17.44
N MET A 201 8.53 11.93 -18.22
CA MET A 201 7.22 11.64 -18.82
C MET A 201 7.35 11.29 -20.31
N SER A 202 6.67 10.23 -20.73
CA SER A 202 6.46 9.90 -22.14
C SER A 202 5.84 11.08 -22.92
N TYR A 203 4.84 11.75 -22.34
CA TYR A 203 4.11 12.86 -22.98
C TYR A 203 4.85 14.21 -22.95
N LYS A 204 5.00 14.86 -24.11
CA LYS A 204 5.80 16.08 -24.30
C LYS A 204 5.05 17.24 -24.96
N LEU A 205 3.95 17.68 -24.34
CA LEU A 205 3.13 18.79 -24.87
C LEU A 205 3.85 20.15 -24.91
N SER A 206 3.88 20.76 -26.09
CA SER A 206 4.45 22.10 -26.35
C SER A 206 3.76 23.19 -25.51
N GLN A 207 4.45 24.29 -25.22
CA GLN A 207 3.88 25.33 -24.33
C GLN A 207 2.68 26.08 -24.95
N ALA A 208 2.58 26.16 -26.28
CA ALA A 208 1.44 26.76 -26.96
C ALA A 208 0.16 25.90 -26.85
N ALA A 209 0.29 24.58 -27.03
CA ALA A 209 -0.84 23.65 -26.98
C ALA A 209 -1.49 23.51 -25.59
N ARG A 210 -0.79 23.90 -24.50
CA ARG A 210 -1.25 23.78 -23.10
C ARG A 210 -2.56 24.49 -22.76
N HIS A 211 -3.10 25.33 -23.66
CA HIS A 211 -4.36 26.06 -23.49
C HIS A 211 -5.45 25.66 -24.51
N ALA A 212 -5.20 24.69 -25.40
CA ALA A 212 -6.24 24.13 -26.28
C ALA A 212 -7.26 23.32 -25.47
N LEU A 213 -8.55 23.40 -25.81
CA LEU A 213 -9.62 22.82 -25.00
C LEU A 213 -9.57 21.28 -24.96
N GLY A 214 -9.41 20.63 -26.12
CA GLY A 214 -9.35 19.15 -26.21
C GLY A 214 -8.18 18.55 -25.44
N GLU A 215 -7.04 19.24 -25.41
CA GLU A 215 -5.84 18.80 -24.69
C GLU A 215 -5.93 18.96 -23.16
N GLN A 216 -6.96 19.63 -22.62
CA GLN A 216 -7.04 19.83 -21.17
C GLN A 216 -7.29 18.54 -20.39
N GLU A 217 -8.01 17.57 -20.96
CA GLU A 217 -8.28 16.29 -20.29
C GLU A 217 -7.00 15.46 -20.17
N ARG A 218 -6.37 15.13 -21.30
CA ARG A 218 -5.04 14.49 -21.39
C ARG A 218 -4.00 15.18 -20.51
N ARG A 219 -3.94 16.52 -20.54
CA ARG A 219 -3.01 17.32 -19.71
C ARG A 219 -3.31 17.20 -18.20
N ARG A 220 -4.58 17.24 -17.79
CA ARG A 220 -4.97 17.15 -16.37
C ARG A 220 -4.83 15.73 -15.82
N ALA A 221 -5.12 14.71 -16.63
CA ALA A 221 -4.83 13.31 -16.31
C ALA A 221 -3.35 13.12 -15.99
N ASN A 222 -2.45 13.58 -16.86
CA ASN A 222 -1.00 13.50 -16.65
C ASN A 222 -0.53 14.30 -15.41
N LEU A 223 -1.11 15.48 -15.13
CA LEU A 223 -0.84 16.23 -13.89
C LEU A 223 -1.36 15.52 -12.63
N ALA A 224 -2.43 14.74 -12.73
CA ALA A 224 -2.94 13.90 -11.64
C ALA A 224 -2.02 12.71 -11.38
N VAL A 225 -1.54 12.00 -12.42
CA VAL A 225 -0.50 10.95 -12.31
C VAL A 225 0.72 11.48 -11.57
N VAL A 226 1.30 12.59 -12.03
CA VAL A 226 2.50 13.21 -11.43
C VAL A 226 2.29 13.56 -9.96
N ARG A 227 1.12 14.09 -9.57
CA ARG A 227 0.84 14.36 -8.14
C ARG A 227 0.61 13.09 -7.34
N ASN A 228 -0.04 12.07 -7.89
CA ASN A 228 -0.26 10.79 -7.21
C ASN A 228 1.06 10.05 -6.97
N ILE A 229 1.98 10.04 -7.93
CA ILE A 229 3.33 9.47 -7.77
C ILE A 229 4.11 10.23 -6.69
N LEU A 230 4.20 11.56 -6.77
CA LEU A 230 4.87 12.37 -5.74
C LEU A 230 4.26 12.15 -4.35
N LEU A 231 2.93 12.12 -4.25
CA LEU A 231 2.21 11.85 -3.00
C LEU A 231 2.55 10.46 -2.42
N THR A 232 2.53 9.42 -3.26
CA THR A 232 2.74 8.02 -2.86
C THR A 232 4.18 7.76 -2.41
N VAL A 233 5.17 8.32 -3.12
CA VAL A 233 6.60 8.20 -2.77
C VAL A 233 6.96 9.04 -1.54
N ALA A 234 6.33 10.22 -1.38
CA ALA A 234 6.69 11.16 -0.33
C ALA A 234 5.94 10.99 1.00
N LEU A 235 4.65 10.65 1.00
CA LEU A 235 3.83 10.67 2.22
C LEU A 235 4.14 9.48 3.14
N ARG A 236 4.42 9.78 4.42
CA ARG A 236 4.69 8.77 5.45
C ARG A 236 3.76 9.00 6.64
N ASP A 237 4.29 9.45 7.77
CA ASP A 237 3.61 9.69 9.03
C ASP A 237 3.18 11.16 9.23
N GLU A 238 3.33 12.02 8.21
CA GLU A 238 2.96 13.43 8.32
C GLU A 238 1.43 13.64 8.51
N ASP A 239 1.05 14.62 9.33
CA ASP A 239 -0.35 14.90 9.66
C ASP A 239 -1.09 15.63 8.54
N TRP A 240 -0.40 16.52 7.82
CA TRP A 240 -0.94 17.31 6.71
C TRP A 240 0.00 17.32 5.51
N VAL A 241 -0.59 17.47 4.33
CA VAL A 241 0.08 17.71 3.06
C VAL A 241 -0.26 19.13 2.61
N LEU A 242 0.76 19.94 2.33
CA LEU A 242 0.62 21.28 1.76
C LEU A 242 1.15 21.27 0.32
N TRP A 243 0.24 21.31 -0.64
CA TRP A 243 0.60 21.54 -2.04
C TRP A 243 0.94 23.01 -2.25
N ILE A 244 2.03 23.28 -2.97
CA ILE A 244 2.46 24.62 -3.38
C ILE A 244 2.92 24.54 -4.84
N ASP A 245 2.44 25.42 -5.71
CA ASP A 245 3.00 25.52 -7.08
C ASP A 245 4.29 26.36 -7.09
N SER A 246 5.28 25.87 -7.83
CA SER A 246 6.47 26.56 -8.32
C SER A 246 6.24 27.97 -8.88
N ASP A 247 5.07 28.24 -9.46
CA ASP A 247 4.80 29.48 -10.21
C ASP A 247 4.29 30.65 -9.36
N LEU A 248 3.92 30.42 -8.09
CA LEU A 248 3.49 31.48 -7.17
C LEU A 248 4.53 32.60 -7.02
N ASP A 249 4.06 33.82 -6.85
CA ASP A 249 4.91 34.99 -6.63
C ASP A 249 5.26 35.16 -5.15
N SER A 250 4.24 35.28 -4.31
CA SER A 250 4.41 35.52 -2.88
C SER A 250 3.16 35.14 -2.07
N PHE A 251 3.35 34.84 -0.80
CA PHE A 251 2.27 34.62 0.17
C PHE A 251 2.71 35.08 1.58
N PRO A 252 1.78 35.50 2.45
CA PRO A 252 2.11 35.86 3.83
C PRO A 252 2.80 34.71 4.58
N ALA A 253 3.82 35.02 5.38
CA ALA A 253 4.59 34.03 6.16
C ALA A 253 3.70 33.12 7.02
N ASN A 254 2.63 33.67 7.59
CA ASN A 254 1.69 32.96 8.46
C ASN A 254 0.58 32.19 7.70
N THR A 255 0.63 32.06 6.38
CA THR A 255 -0.42 31.42 5.56
C THR A 255 -0.73 29.99 6.02
N LEU A 256 0.29 29.18 6.30
CA LEU A 256 0.13 27.82 6.82
C LEU A 256 -0.62 27.80 8.17
N ASN A 257 -0.27 28.68 9.11
CA ASN A 257 -0.99 28.81 10.38
C ASN A 257 -2.46 29.23 10.19
N ARG A 258 -2.74 30.10 9.22
CA ARG A 258 -4.11 30.52 8.88
C ARG A 258 -4.92 29.37 8.28
N LEU A 259 -4.35 28.59 7.36
CA LEU A 259 -5.01 27.41 6.78
C LEU A 259 -5.28 26.32 7.85
N LEU A 260 -4.30 26.02 8.71
CA LEU A 260 -4.46 25.10 9.85
C LEU A 260 -5.55 25.57 10.84
N SER A 261 -5.72 26.89 11.02
CA SER A 261 -6.71 27.44 11.96
C SER A 261 -8.17 27.13 11.58
N ALA A 262 -8.45 26.85 10.31
CA ALA A 262 -9.79 26.52 9.82
C ALA A 262 -10.34 25.19 10.38
N LYS A 263 -9.46 24.23 10.74
CA LYS A 263 -9.83 22.91 11.28
C LYS A 263 -10.86 22.19 10.38
N ARG A 264 -10.52 22.05 9.10
CA ARG A 264 -11.26 21.30 8.05
C ARG A 264 -10.32 20.33 7.34
N ASP A 265 -10.83 19.46 6.48
CA ASP A 265 -10.05 18.34 5.93
C ASP A 265 -9.24 18.77 4.69
N LEU A 266 -9.84 19.59 3.82
CA LEU A 266 -9.20 20.28 2.70
C LEU A 266 -9.44 21.80 2.84
N VAL A 267 -8.39 22.62 2.70
CA VAL A 267 -8.45 24.09 2.87
C VAL A 267 -7.67 24.79 1.75
N ALA A 268 -8.39 25.56 0.92
CA ALA A 268 -7.82 26.37 -0.16
C ALA A 268 -7.74 27.88 0.21
N PRO A 269 -6.60 28.56 0.00
CA PRO A 269 -6.50 30.02 0.05
C PRO A 269 -7.00 30.67 -1.25
N HIS A 270 -7.25 31.97 -1.21
CA HIS A 270 -7.65 32.75 -2.38
C HIS A 270 -6.43 33.18 -3.21
N ILE A 271 -6.22 32.54 -4.37
CA ILE A 271 -5.16 32.91 -5.32
C ILE A 271 -5.59 34.13 -6.14
N VAL A 272 -4.82 35.21 -6.14
CA VAL A 272 -5.16 36.50 -6.76
C VAL A 272 -4.04 37.10 -7.62
N LEU A 273 -4.42 37.97 -8.56
CA LEU A 273 -3.47 38.82 -9.31
C LEU A 273 -3.11 40.09 -8.51
N PRO A 274 -1.81 40.43 -8.36
CA PRO A 274 -1.34 41.55 -7.53
C PRO A 274 -1.95 42.93 -7.80
N GLN A 275 -2.24 43.28 -9.06
CA GLN A 275 -2.63 44.65 -9.43
C GLN A 275 -4.15 44.92 -9.31
N GLU A 276 -4.99 43.90 -9.50
CA GLU A 276 -6.46 44.06 -9.50
C GLU A 276 -7.14 43.31 -8.34
N GLY A 277 -6.42 42.42 -7.63
CA GLY A 277 -6.97 41.64 -6.53
C GLY A 277 -8.03 40.59 -6.91
N ARG A 278 -8.34 40.46 -8.21
CA ARG A 278 -9.23 39.45 -8.81
C ARG A 278 -8.66 38.05 -8.61
N THR A 279 -9.55 37.07 -8.49
CA THR A 279 -9.20 35.63 -8.47
C THR A 279 -8.44 35.27 -9.74
N TYR A 280 -7.30 34.60 -9.56
CA TYR A 280 -6.53 33.97 -10.64
C TYR A 280 -6.94 32.51 -10.82
N ASP A 281 -7.05 31.78 -9.71
CA ASP A 281 -7.36 30.35 -9.71
C ASP A 281 -8.89 30.12 -9.65
N LEU A 282 -9.50 29.98 -10.83
CA LEU A 282 -10.94 29.75 -10.97
C LEU A 282 -11.36 28.32 -10.62
N ASN A 283 -10.41 27.37 -10.47
CA ASN A 283 -10.66 25.97 -10.13
C ASN A 283 -11.13 25.79 -8.66
N SER A 284 -11.10 26.86 -7.86
CA SER A 284 -11.67 26.89 -6.51
C SER A 284 -13.07 27.49 -6.51
N TRP A 285 -14.11 26.63 -6.47
CA TRP A 285 -15.51 27.02 -6.65
C TRP A 285 -16.49 26.21 -5.79
N ALA A 286 -17.69 26.75 -5.62
CA ALA A 286 -18.85 26.06 -5.06
C ALA A 286 -20.00 26.00 -6.08
N GLU A 287 -20.81 24.95 -6.00
CA GLU A 287 -21.96 24.76 -6.88
C GLU A 287 -23.11 25.73 -6.57
N THR A 288 -23.91 26.04 -7.58
CA THR A 288 -25.17 26.77 -7.44
C THR A 288 -26.35 25.90 -7.86
N LYS A 289 -27.57 26.42 -7.64
CA LYS A 289 -28.79 25.77 -8.14
C LYS A 289 -28.86 25.74 -9.68
N GLU A 290 -28.16 26.65 -10.36
CA GLU A 290 -28.10 26.70 -11.82
C GLU A 290 -27.07 25.70 -12.39
N SER A 291 -25.87 25.62 -11.80
CA SER A 291 -24.84 24.67 -12.24
C SER A 291 -25.27 23.21 -12.03
N LEU A 292 -25.87 22.88 -10.87
CA LEU A 292 -26.44 21.56 -10.59
C LEU A 292 -27.65 21.23 -11.48
N ALA A 293 -28.41 22.23 -11.96
CA ALA A 293 -29.49 22.00 -12.92
C ALA A 293 -28.96 21.72 -14.33
N ARG A 294 -27.83 22.34 -14.71
CA ARG A 294 -27.14 22.09 -15.98
C ARG A 294 -26.52 20.69 -16.05
N GLN A 295 -25.83 20.26 -14.99
CA GLN A 295 -25.16 18.94 -14.93
C GLN A 295 -26.11 17.77 -15.18
N LYS A 296 -27.38 17.86 -14.75
CA LYS A 296 -28.40 16.81 -14.99
C LYS A 296 -28.68 16.51 -16.47
N ASN A 297 -28.29 17.39 -17.38
CA ASN A 297 -28.48 17.23 -18.81
C ASN A 297 -27.18 16.89 -19.56
N LEU A 298 -26.08 16.61 -18.85
CA LEU A 298 -24.79 16.24 -19.42
C LEU A 298 -24.52 14.73 -19.32
N PRO A 299 -23.77 14.13 -20.27
CA PRO A 299 -23.15 12.82 -20.08
C PRO A 299 -22.28 12.80 -18.81
N LYS A 300 -22.26 11.69 -18.07
CA LYS A 300 -21.54 11.57 -16.77
C LYS A 300 -20.03 11.77 -16.90
N ASP A 301 -19.54 11.35 -18.05
CA ASP A 301 -18.19 11.40 -18.61
C ASP A 301 -17.80 12.78 -19.15
N ALA A 302 -18.76 13.68 -19.41
CA ALA A 302 -18.46 15.00 -19.97
C ALA A 302 -17.70 15.88 -18.95
N LEU A 303 -16.45 16.21 -19.26
CA LEU A 303 -15.60 17.11 -18.49
C LEU A 303 -16.12 18.56 -18.55
N LEU A 304 -16.21 19.21 -17.39
CA LEU A 304 -16.41 20.65 -17.24
C LEU A 304 -15.09 21.31 -16.81
N LEU A 305 -14.82 22.50 -17.36
CA LEU A 305 -13.64 23.30 -17.05
C LEU A 305 -14.07 24.73 -16.74
N GLU A 306 -13.40 25.35 -15.76
CA GLU A 306 -13.60 26.77 -15.44
C GLU A 306 -12.61 27.68 -16.17
N GLY A 307 -13.04 28.92 -16.45
CA GLY A 307 -12.16 29.97 -16.98
C GLY A 307 -11.92 29.98 -18.50
N TYR A 308 -12.55 29.08 -19.26
CA TYR A 308 -12.42 29.04 -20.72
C TYR A 308 -13.45 29.95 -21.42
N PRO A 309 -13.07 30.67 -22.50
CA PRO A 309 -14.02 31.49 -23.26
C PRO A 309 -15.24 30.69 -23.74
N GLY A 310 -16.43 31.21 -23.46
CA GLY A 310 -17.71 30.54 -23.79
C GLY A 310 -18.20 29.51 -22.75
N GLN A 311 -17.39 29.13 -21.76
CA GLN A 311 -17.77 28.19 -20.70
C GLN A 311 -18.12 28.92 -19.39
N ASP A 312 -19.30 29.56 -19.36
CA ASP A 312 -19.95 29.96 -18.10
C ASP A 312 -20.69 28.75 -17.51
N ASN A 313 -20.16 28.16 -16.44
CA ASN A 313 -20.75 27.01 -15.75
C ASN A 313 -21.71 27.39 -14.61
N ARG A 314 -21.98 28.69 -14.39
CA ARG A 314 -22.87 29.23 -13.33
C ARG A 314 -22.47 28.85 -11.90
N ARG A 315 -21.18 28.63 -11.65
CA ARG A 315 -20.60 28.39 -10.31
C ARG A 315 -20.26 29.70 -9.60
N LYS A 316 -19.85 29.61 -8.33
CA LYS A 316 -19.28 30.73 -7.57
C LYS A 316 -17.83 30.47 -7.25
N HIS A 317 -16.97 31.47 -7.42
CA HIS A 317 -15.54 31.40 -7.15
C HIS A 317 -15.17 32.26 -5.94
N MET A 318 -13.92 32.18 -5.48
CA MET A 318 -13.43 32.85 -4.26
C MET A 318 -13.79 34.35 -4.13
N ASN A 319 -13.90 35.10 -5.22
CA ASN A 319 -14.29 36.52 -5.19
C ASN A 319 -15.75 36.76 -4.76
N ASP A 320 -16.67 35.84 -5.09
CA ASP A 320 -18.11 35.95 -4.84
C ASP A 320 -18.47 35.77 -3.35
N PHE A 321 -17.48 35.42 -2.54
CA PHE A 321 -17.57 35.18 -1.11
C PHE A 321 -16.88 36.27 -0.27
N GLY A 322 -16.56 37.41 -0.88
CA GLY A 322 -15.88 38.53 -0.21
C GLY A 322 -16.48 38.89 1.16
N GLY A 323 -15.63 38.90 2.19
CA GLY A 323 -16.01 39.17 3.58
C GLY A 323 -16.23 37.91 4.44
N GLN A 324 -16.36 36.71 3.85
CA GLN A 324 -16.47 35.46 4.61
C GLN A 324 -15.08 34.89 4.95
N GLU A 325 -14.91 34.37 6.16
CA GLU A 325 -13.61 33.82 6.61
C GLU A 325 -13.34 32.41 6.07
N ILE A 326 -14.38 31.56 6.07
CA ILE A 326 -14.38 30.18 5.59
C ILE A 326 -15.68 29.98 4.79
N VAL A 327 -15.59 29.32 3.64
CA VAL A 327 -16.75 28.94 2.81
C VAL A 327 -16.64 27.50 2.35
N ASP A 328 -17.75 26.79 2.21
CA ASP A 328 -17.75 25.44 1.63
C ASP A 328 -17.50 25.51 0.12
N LEU A 329 -16.65 24.63 -0.40
CA LEU A 329 -16.32 24.50 -1.83
C LEU A 329 -16.65 23.10 -2.35
N ASP A 330 -16.84 22.96 -3.64
CA ASP A 330 -17.08 21.70 -4.36
C ASP A 330 -15.90 21.32 -5.26
N GLY A 331 -15.19 22.30 -5.81
CA GLY A 331 -13.88 22.15 -6.46
C GLY A 331 -12.81 22.97 -5.74
N VAL A 332 -11.56 22.50 -5.77
CA VAL A 332 -10.39 23.21 -5.21
C VAL A 332 -9.27 23.25 -6.25
N GLY A 333 -8.53 24.36 -6.29
CA GLY A 333 -7.39 24.53 -7.19
C GLY A 333 -6.06 24.03 -6.61
N GLY A 334 -5.15 23.62 -7.49
CA GLY A 334 -3.85 23.05 -7.11
C GLY A 334 -2.72 24.03 -6.81
N ALA A 335 -2.95 25.35 -6.95
CA ALA A 335 -1.86 26.35 -6.84
C ALA A 335 -1.33 26.50 -5.40
N MET A 336 -2.20 26.40 -4.39
CA MET A 336 -1.84 26.08 -3.01
C MET A 336 -3.03 25.38 -2.34
N LEU A 337 -2.81 24.25 -1.68
CA LEU A 337 -3.88 23.49 -1.05
C LEU A 337 -3.37 22.73 0.18
N LEU A 338 -4.02 22.92 1.34
CA LEU A 338 -3.75 22.13 2.55
C LEU A 338 -4.75 20.96 2.64
N VAL A 339 -4.25 19.74 2.74
CA VAL A 339 -5.04 18.49 2.86
C VAL A 339 -4.58 17.71 4.08
N ARG A 340 -5.48 17.10 4.85
CA ARG A 340 -5.07 16.20 5.94
C ARG A 340 -4.43 14.92 5.37
N GLY A 341 -3.22 14.57 5.80
CA GLY A 341 -2.51 13.38 5.32
C GLY A 341 -3.26 12.06 5.59
N ALA A 342 -4.12 12.04 6.61
CA ALA A 342 -5.04 10.93 6.88
C ALA A 342 -6.10 10.72 5.78
N ALA A 343 -6.50 11.77 5.05
CA ALA A 343 -7.43 11.62 3.92
C ALA A 343 -6.75 10.92 2.74
N HIS A 344 -5.53 11.35 2.39
CA HIS A 344 -4.71 10.68 1.37
C HIS A 344 -4.43 9.22 1.75
N ARG A 345 -4.06 8.93 3.01
CA ARG A 345 -3.92 7.55 3.53
C ARG A 345 -5.23 6.74 3.58
N ALA A 346 -6.39 7.38 3.40
CA ALA A 346 -7.71 6.74 3.27
C ALA A 346 -8.18 6.62 1.81
N GLY A 347 -7.29 6.83 0.82
CA GLY A 347 -7.58 6.66 -0.60
C GLY A 347 -7.97 7.94 -1.36
N LEU A 348 -7.89 9.12 -0.74
CA LEU A 348 -8.10 10.38 -1.47
C LEU A 348 -6.92 10.67 -2.41
N ILE A 349 -7.18 10.71 -3.71
CA ILE A 349 -6.19 10.96 -4.77
C ILE A 349 -6.65 12.07 -5.72
N PHE A 350 -5.75 12.55 -6.59
CA PHE A 350 -6.15 13.32 -7.75
C PHE A 350 -6.65 12.33 -8.81
N PRO A 351 -7.93 12.34 -9.23
CA PRO A 351 -8.39 11.42 -10.26
C PRO A 351 -7.74 11.75 -11.60
N THR A 352 -7.22 10.70 -12.24
CA THR A 352 -6.63 10.69 -13.58
C THR A 352 -7.68 10.60 -14.69
N PHE A 353 -8.95 10.43 -14.32
CA PHE A 353 -10.12 10.27 -15.17
C PHE A 353 -11.21 11.26 -14.73
N VAL A 354 -12.27 11.42 -15.53
CA VAL A 354 -13.39 12.32 -15.19
C VAL A 354 -14.25 11.72 -14.07
N PHE A 355 -14.20 12.34 -12.89
CA PHE A 355 -15.03 12.04 -11.73
C PHE A 355 -16.03 13.19 -11.49
N GLU A 356 -17.33 12.91 -11.60
CA GLU A 356 -18.42 13.90 -11.46
C GLU A 356 -18.21 15.17 -12.33
N HIS A 357 -17.92 14.97 -13.61
CA HIS A 357 -17.57 16.01 -14.58
C HIS A 357 -16.27 16.78 -14.28
N GLN A 358 -15.48 16.40 -13.28
CA GLN A 358 -14.22 17.07 -12.90
C GLN A 358 -13.02 16.10 -12.98
N ILE A 359 -11.80 16.62 -13.04
CA ILE A 359 -10.56 15.83 -13.08
C ILE A 359 -9.48 16.54 -12.26
N GLU A 360 -8.41 15.85 -11.87
CA GLU A 360 -7.24 16.43 -11.19
C GLU A 360 -7.61 17.14 -9.87
N THR A 361 -7.42 18.46 -9.72
CA THR A 361 -7.62 19.18 -8.45
C THR A 361 -9.09 19.45 -8.14
N GLU A 362 -9.89 19.75 -9.16
CA GLU A 362 -11.35 19.85 -9.04
C GLU A 362 -11.97 18.48 -8.76
N GLY A 363 -11.43 17.42 -9.38
CA GLY A 363 -11.80 16.03 -9.10
C GLY A 363 -11.47 15.60 -7.67
N LEU A 364 -10.31 15.99 -7.13
CA LEU A 364 -9.94 15.78 -5.72
C LEU A 364 -10.99 16.40 -4.77
N GLY A 365 -11.48 17.61 -5.07
CA GLY A 365 -12.53 18.28 -4.30
C GLY A 365 -13.84 17.48 -4.26
N ARG A 366 -14.28 16.98 -5.43
CA ARG A 366 -15.48 16.12 -5.55
C ARG A 366 -15.30 14.77 -4.86
N MET A 367 -14.18 14.09 -5.05
CA MET A 367 -13.86 12.83 -4.35
C MET A 367 -13.85 13.01 -2.84
N ALA A 368 -13.24 14.09 -2.33
CA ALA A 368 -13.24 14.38 -0.90
C ALA A 368 -14.67 14.57 -0.35
N LYS A 369 -15.55 15.27 -1.06
CA LYS A 369 -16.97 15.38 -0.69
C LYS A 369 -17.72 14.05 -0.74
N ALA A 370 -17.46 13.21 -1.75
CA ALA A 370 -18.01 11.85 -1.83
C ALA A 370 -17.55 10.95 -0.66
N MET A 371 -16.33 11.16 -0.16
CA MET A 371 -15.78 10.51 1.05
C MET A 371 -16.31 11.13 2.36
N GLY A 372 -17.22 12.12 2.31
CA GLY A 372 -17.77 12.80 3.49
C GLY A 372 -16.80 13.77 4.18
N LEU A 373 -15.71 14.17 3.53
CA LEU A 373 -14.71 15.10 4.05
C LEU A 373 -15.14 16.56 3.83
N SER A 374 -14.71 17.44 4.73
CA SER A 374 -14.98 18.88 4.62
C SER A 374 -13.98 19.59 3.71
N VAL A 375 -14.51 20.20 2.65
CA VAL A 375 -13.78 20.91 1.59
C VAL A 375 -14.14 22.39 1.66
N VAL A 376 -13.18 23.24 2.00
CA VAL A 376 -13.43 24.68 2.23
C VAL A 376 -12.42 25.60 1.58
N GLY A 377 -12.85 26.83 1.31
CA GLY A 377 -12.03 27.96 0.89
C GLY A 377 -11.91 29.02 1.98
N MET A 378 -10.85 29.83 1.92
CA MET A 378 -10.65 30.99 2.79
C MET A 378 -10.45 32.27 1.95
N PRO A 379 -11.54 32.97 1.54
CA PRO A 379 -11.50 34.15 0.66
C PRO A 379 -10.58 35.29 1.15
N ASN A 380 -10.39 35.37 2.48
CA ASN A 380 -9.57 36.38 3.16
C ASN A 380 -8.08 35.96 3.34
N VAL A 381 -7.66 34.78 2.87
CA VAL A 381 -6.27 34.33 2.85
C VAL A 381 -5.72 34.49 1.43
N LYS A 382 -5.17 35.67 1.12
CA LYS A 382 -4.68 35.99 -0.23
C LYS A 382 -3.26 35.46 -0.48
N VAL A 383 -3.11 34.76 -1.60
CA VAL A 383 -1.85 34.24 -2.16
C VAL A 383 -1.69 34.83 -3.56
N TYR A 384 -0.49 35.27 -3.94
CA TYR A 384 -0.28 36.06 -5.15
C TYR A 384 0.37 35.23 -6.28
N HIS A 385 -0.23 35.26 -7.46
CA HIS A 385 0.34 34.70 -8.69
C HIS A 385 0.91 35.82 -9.58
N PRO A 386 2.06 35.64 -10.26
CA PRO A 386 2.59 36.68 -11.15
C PRO A 386 1.65 37.00 -12.32
N ILE A 387 1.72 38.24 -12.82
CA ILE A 387 1.00 38.66 -14.02
C ILE A 387 1.80 38.22 -15.25
N ASN A 388 1.22 37.33 -16.06
CA ASN A 388 1.79 36.97 -17.36
C ASN A 388 1.65 38.17 -18.32
N GLN A 389 2.74 38.57 -18.99
CA GLN A 389 2.72 39.68 -19.97
C GLN A 389 2.05 39.33 -21.30
N PHE A 390 1.48 38.13 -21.43
CA PHE A 390 0.93 37.55 -22.67
C PHE A 390 -0.60 37.61 -22.77
N SER A 391 -1.21 38.70 -22.29
CA SER A 391 -2.65 38.98 -22.46
C SER A 391 -2.93 40.36 -23.06
N LYS A 392 -2.04 40.85 -23.96
CA LYS A 392 -2.31 42.00 -24.82
C LYS A 392 -3.07 41.59 -26.10
N CYS A 393 -4.29 41.11 -25.92
CA CYS A 393 -5.27 40.91 -26.99
C CYS A 393 -6.67 41.29 -26.49
N ASP A 394 -6.81 42.55 -26.08
CA ASP A 394 -8.07 43.29 -26.18
C ASP A 394 -7.78 44.79 -26.20
N HIS A 395 -8.26 45.46 -27.25
CA HIS A 395 -8.25 46.91 -27.40
C HIS A 395 -9.57 47.30 -28.05
N HIS A 396 -10.40 48.07 -27.36
CA HIS A 396 -11.05 49.27 -27.92
C HIS A 396 -11.86 50.03 -26.85
N TYR A 397 -11.77 51.37 -26.89
CA TYR A 397 -12.43 52.35 -25.99
C TYR A 397 -11.93 52.33 -24.52
N THR A 398 -11.67 53.46 -23.86
CA THR A 398 -12.00 54.87 -24.17
C THR A 398 -10.80 55.80 -23.94
N LEU A 399 -10.69 56.91 -24.70
CA LEU A 399 -9.67 57.94 -24.50
C LEU A 399 -9.94 58.84 -23.27
N ALA A 400 -8.93 59.05 -22.43
CA ALA A 400 -8.70 60.31 -21.72
C ALA A 400 -7.25 60.44 -21.18
N LEU A 401 -6.62 61.59 -21.48
CA LEU A 401 -5.84 62.49 -20.61
C LEU A 401 -5.36 61.95 -19.22
N SER A 402 -4.13 62.21 -18.74
CA SER A 402 -3.06 63.12 -19.22
C SER A 402 -1.72 62.95 -18.46
N GLN A 403 -0.61 63.29 -19.12
CA GLN A 403 0.63 63.93 -18.60
C GLN A 403 1.47 63.33 -17.43
N GLU A 404 2.79 63.28 -17.69
CA GLU A 404 3.92 63.53 -16.75
C GLU A 404 4.23 62.50 -15.63
N SER A 405 5.48 62.14 -15.29
CA SER A 405 6.83 62.25 -15.92
C SER A 405 7.66 61.06 -15.35
N ILE A 406 8.56 60.36 -16.05
CA ILE A 406 9.92 60.74 -16.50
C ILE A 406 10.80 61.38 -15.40
N CYS A 407 12.06 60.90 -15.29
CA CYS A 407 13.13 61.32 -14.35
C CYS A 407 12.96 60.88 -12.87
N ALA A 408 14.02 60.51 -12.12
CA ALA A 408 15.39 60.20 -12.52
C ALA A 408 16.14 59.33 -11.47
N LEU A 409 17.19 58.64 -11.91
CA LEU A 409 18.30 58.14 -11.08
C LEU A 409 19.32 59.26 -10.84
N SER A 410 19.66 59.61 -9.59
CA SER A 410 20.95 60.18 -9.14
C SER A 410 20.89 60.64 -7.66
N ALA A 411 22.04 60.99 -7.07
CA ALA A 411 22.24 61.54 -5.71
C ALA A 411 21.69 60.65 -4.57
N LEU A 412 22.47 59.90 -3.78
CA LEU A 412 23.82 60.10 -3.23
C LEU A 412 23.95 61.24 -2.19
N SER A 413 23.95 60.82 -0.92
CA SER A 413 24.75 61.37 0.19
C SER A 413 24.19 62.45 1.15
N LEU A 414 24.58 62.27 2.42
CA LEU A 414 24.79 63.25 3.51
C LEU A 414 23.61 63.87 4.30
N ARG A 415 23.79 63.80 5.64
CA ARG A 415 23.40 64.74 6.72
C ARG A 415 21.97 64.71 7.29
N SER A 416 21.89 64.04 8.44
CA SER A 416 21.20 64.46 9.68
C SER A 416 21.71 65.86 10.18
N PRO A 417 21.15 66.56 11.21
CA PRO A 417 20.66 66.01 12.49
C PRO A 417 19.52 66.80 13.22
N LEU A 418 19.50 66.71 14.56
CA LEU A 418 18.66 67.38 15.59
C LEU A 418 17.33 66.66 15.90
N HIS A 419 17.18 65.95 17.03
CA HIS A 419 17.08 66.36 18.46
C HIS A 419 15.72 67.01 18.80
N TYR A 420 15.01 66.67 19.88
CA TYR A 420 15.40 66.29 21.26
C TYR A 420 15.00 64.85 21.64
N CYS A 421 15.69 64.10 22.54
CA CYS A 421 15.95 64.30 23.99
C CYS A 421 14.66 64.24 24.84
N THR A 422 14.60 63.62 26.03
CA THR A 422 15.58 63.09 27.01
C THR A 422 14.79 62.11 27.92
N LEU A 423 15.23 61.07 28.65
CA LEU A 423 16.47 60.42 29.17
C LEU A 423 16.09 58.91 29.35
N SER A 424 16.83 57.92 29.90
CA SER A 424 18.25 57.47 30.07
C SER A 424 18.17 56.14 30.91
N SER A 425 19.15 55.44 31.51
CA SER A 425 20.62 55.22 31.47
C SER A 425 20.88 54.12 32.54
N SER A 426 21.84 53.18 32.48
CA SER A 426 22.81 52.69 31.47
C SER A 426 23.56 51.50 32.12
N LEU A 427 24.15 50.54 31.39
CA LEU A 427 25.61 50.41 31.21
C LEU A 427 25.98 49.10 30.48
N SER A 428 27.11 49.12 29.76
CA SER A 428 27.98 47.96 29.46
C SER A 428 29.42 48.35 29.80
N PRO A 429 30.41 47.41 29.82
CA PRO A 429 31.33 47.34 28.65
C PRO A 429 32.12 46.01 28.45
N LEU A 430 32.81 45.91 27.29
CA LEU A 430 34.06 45.15 26.95
C LEU A 430 34.08 43.60 27.18
N HIS A 431 34.51 42.71 26.27
CA HIS A 431 35.61 42.59 25.28
C HIS A 431 36.86 41.82 25.76
N SER A 432 37.19 40.76 25.00
CA SER A 432 38.55 40.19 24.81
C SER A 432 39.19 39.46 26.01
N LEU A 433 40.17 38.56 25.86
CA LEU A 433 41.04 38.23 24.72
C LEU A 433 41.62 36.80 24.84
N LEU A 434 41.56 35.98 23.77
CA LEU A 434 42.66 35.06 23.41
C LEU A 434 42.49 34.58 21.96
N PHE A 435 43.53 34.75 21.15
CA PHE A 435 43.58 34.56 19.69
C PHE A 435 44.89 33.81 19.34
N LEU A 436 44.91 33.06 18.22
CA LEU A 436 46.10 32.39 17.61
C LEU A 436 46.67 31.22 18.45
N SER A 437 47.07 30.07 17.92
CA SER A 437 47.69 29.71 16.62
C SER A 437 46.72 29.13 15.57
N LEU A 438 46.75 29.58 14.31
CA LEU A 438 47.70 29.26 13.21
C LEU A 438 47.55 27.84 12.62
N ALA A 439 47.37 27.79 11.30
CA ALA A 439 47.06 26.58 10.54
C ALA A 439 48.25 26.02 9.75
N SER A 440 48.33 24.69 9.63
CA SER A 440 48.78 23.91 8.47
C SER A 440 48.71 22.42 8.85
N LEU A 441 47.99 21.57 8.14
CA LEU A 441 48.48 20.84 6.97
C LEU A 441 47.31 20.13 6.25
N SER A 442 47.50 19.82 4.97
CA SER A 442 46.54 19.11 4.13
C SER A 442 46.75 17.60 4.13
N SER A 443 45.71 16.87 3.69
CA SER A 443 45.79 15.59 2.94
C SER A 443 46.65 14.44 3.51
N LEU A 444 45.99 13.37 3.97
CA LEU A 444 46.35 12.00 3.58
C LEU A 444 45.18 11.03 3.82
N SER A 445 45.27 9.83 3.24
CA SER A 445 44.16 8.88 3.06
C SER A 445 44.24 7.66 3.97
N LEU A 446 43.06 7.13 4.35
CA LEU A 446 42.74 5.71 4.54
C LEU A 446 43.55 4.84 5.54
N PHE A 447 42.79 3.98 6.24
CA PHE A 447 43.16 2.70 6.85
C PHE A 447 43.95 2.63 8.18
N SER A 448 43.42 1.73 9.03
CA SER A 448 44.09 0.80 9.95
C SER A 448 44.31 1.17 11.43
N LEU A 449 44.04 0.16 12.28
CA LEU A 449 44.49 -0.09 13.66
C LEU A 449 44.12 1.01 14.71
N SER A 450 43.30 0.78 15.75
CA SER A 450 43.19 -0.33 16.72
C SER A 450 44.41 -0.48 17.65
N LEU A 451 44.14 -0.67 18.95
CA LEU A 451 45.10 -0.84 20.05
C LEU A 451 45.87 0.43 20.48
N LEU A 452 45.40 1.06 21.56
CA LEU A 452 46.19 1.04 22.79
C LEU A 452 45.29 1.13 24.03
N SER A 453 45.61 0.33 25.04
CA SER A 453 44.95 0.30 26.35
C SER A 453 45.99 0.45 27.45
N LEU A 454 45.53 0.79 28.66
CA LEU A 454 46.23 0.78 29.98
C LEU A 454 47.01 2.03 30.39
N SER A 455 46.81 2.39 31.68
CA SER A 455 47.55 3.38 32.51
C SER A 455 47.42 4.85 32.05
N LEU A 456 47.34 5.85 32.94
CA LEU A 456 47.86 5.96 34.31
C LEU A 456 46.79 6.12 35.40
N SER A 457 47.09 5.58 36.58
CA SER A 457 46.34 5.78 37.82
C SER A 457 47.24 6.40 38.91
N SER A 458 47.52 7.71 38.82
CA SER A 458 48.28 8.41 39.86
C SER A 458 48.16 9.94 39.83
N LEU A 459 47.23 10.49 40.63
CA LEU A 459 47.46 11.71 41.43
C LEU A 459 46.46 11.75 42.60
N SER A 460 46.88 12.35 43.72
CA SER A 460 46.34 12.08 45.07
C SER A 460 45.60 13.30 45.69
N PRO A 461 45.04 13.22 46.91
CA PRO A 461 43.75 13.85 47.19
C PRO A 461 43.84 15.27 47.79
N LEU A 462 44.07 16.28 46.94
CA LEU A 462 44.06 17.70 47.36
C LEU A 462 42.90 18.55 46.80
N LEU A 463 42.05 18.01 45.92
CA LEU A 463 40.88 18.70 45.38
C LEU A 463 39.53 18.27 46.01
N CYS A 464 39.54 17.28 46.91
CA CYS A 464 38.32 16.62 47.40
C CYS A 464 37.67 17.31 48.63
N LEU A 465 38.20 18.46 49.08
CA LEU A 465 37.89 19.07 50.37
C LEU A 465 37.40 20.53 50.29
N PHE A 466 36.94 20.99 49.11
CA PHE A 466 36.39 22.34 48.95
C PHE A 466 35.10 22.47 48.12
N LEU A 467 34.57 21.37 47.57
CA LEU A 467 33.31 21.37 46.80
C LEU A 467 32.35 20.26 47.24
N HIS A 468 32.13 20.16 48.55
CA HIS A 468 31.09 19.28 49.11
C HIS A 468 29.73 20.00 49.13
N THR A 469 29.16 20.32 47.95
CA THR A 469 27.74 20.68 47.78
C THR A 469 27.30 20.68 46.30
N HIS A 470 26.13 20.09 46.02
CA HIS A 470 25.28 20.30 44.83
C HIS A 470 25.82 20.03 43.39
N THR A 471 26.19 18.80 43.03
CA THR A 471 26.08 18.29 41.62
C THR A 471 25.83 16.76 41.53
N TRP A 472 24.67 16.26 41.98
CA TRP A 472 24.37 14.81 42.01
C TRP A 472 23.03 14.39 41.37
N LYS A 473 22.56 15.09 40.31
CA LYS A 473 21.31 14.74 39.59
C LYS A 473 21.39 14.73 38.06
N VAL A 474 22.45 15.24 37.42
CA VAL A 474 22.48 15.41 35.94
C VAL A 474 23.14 14.23 35.22
N GLY A 475 24.28 13.72 35.71
CA GLY A 475 25.05 12.69 35.00
C GLY A 475 24.31 11.36 34.81
N HIS A 476 23.55 10.92 35.82
CA HIS A 476 22.78 9.67 35.74
C HIS A 476 21.63 9.74 34.73
N ALA A 477 21.00 10.91 34.57
CA ALA A 477 19.92 11.12 33.60
C ALA A 477 20.44 11.06 32.16
N LEU A 478 21.61 11.66 31.88
CA LEU A 478 22.26 11.59 30.56
C LEU A 478 22.68 10.16 30.20
N LEU A 479 23.28 9.41 31.15
CA LEU A 479 23.68 8.01 30.91
C LEU A 479 22.47 7.08 30.69
N LEU A 480 21.40 7.20 31.48
CA LEU A 480 20.16 6.47 31.19
C LEU A 480 19.54 6.90 29.86
N SER A 481 19.51 8.20 29.54
CA SER A 481 18.95 8.68 28.26
C SER A 481 19.72 8.16 27.05
N LEU A 482 21.05 8.03 27.14
CA LEU A 482 21.89 7.52 26.06
C LEU A 482 21.74 5.99 25.91
N CYS A 483 21.70 5.25 27.02
CA CYS A 483 21.41 3.81 26.97
C CYS A 483 20.00 3.54 26.45
N LEU A 484 18.98 4.30 26.87
CA LEU A 484 17.63 4.17 26.32
C LEU A 484 17.57 4.55 24.84
N SER A 485 18.29 5.58 24.37
CA SER A 485 18.26 5.94 22.94
C SER A 485 18.94 4.88 22.07
N VAL A 486 20.02 4.24 22.54
CA VAL A 486 20.68 3.14 21.82
C VAL A 486 19.86 1.84 21.89
N SER A 487 19.31 1.47 23.05
CA SER A 487 18.44 0.28 23.13
C SER A 487 17.15 0.45 22.32
N LEU A 488 16.58 1.66 22.28
CA LEU A 488 15.38 1.96 21.50
C LEU A 488 15.68 2.09 19.99
N SER A 489 16.87 2.55 19.59
CA SER A 489 17.24 2.56 18.18
C SER A 489 17.47 1.13 17.66
N LEU A 490 18.13 0.26 18.44
CA LEU A 490 18.25 -1.16 18.09
C LEU A 490 16.87 -1.85 18.03
N SER A 491 15.96 -1.61 18.98
CA SER A 491 14.64 -2.26 18.95
C SER A 491 13.71 -1.72 17.85
N LEU A 492 13.77 -0.42 17.51
CA LEU A 492 13.07 0.14 16.35
C LEU A 492 13.63 -0.38 15.02
N PHE A 493 14.96 -0.55 14.93
CA PHE A 493 15.59 -1.17 13.75
C PHE A 493 15.19 -2.64 13.62
N SER A 494 14.98 -3.37 14.73
CA SER A 494 14.40 -4.71 14.70
C SER A 494 12.91 -4.74 14.32
N LEU A 495 12.09 -3.82 14.84
CA LEU A 495 10.63 -3.87 14.60
C LEU A 495 10.24 -3.72 13.13
N ASN A 496 10.93 -2.82 12.39
CA ASN A 496 10.63 -2.58 10.98
C ASN A 496 11.06 -3.72 10.04
N VAL A 497 11.93 -4.64 10.50
CA VAL A 497 12.33 -5.83 9.72
C VAL A 497 11.26 -6.94 9.85
N TRP A 498 10.82 -7.22 11.07
CA TRP A 498 10.00 -8.40 11.44
C TRP A 498 8.52 -8.39 11.00
N MET A 499 8.10 -7.41 10.17
CA MET A 499 6.81 -7.45 9.48
C MET A 499 6.91 -7.67 7.97
N ALA A 500 8.06 -7.39 7.34
CA ALA A 500 8.31 -7.80 5.94
C ALA A 500 8.67 -9.30 5.85
N ASP A 501 9.40 -9.81 6.85
CA ASP A 501 9.98 -11.16 6.91
C ASP A 501 9.04 -12.34 6.57
N THR A 502 7.71 -12.21 6.71
CA THR A 502 6.76 -13.32 6.49
C THR A 502 6.30 -13.49 5.04
N GLU A 503 6.18 -12.40 4.27
CA GLU A 503 5.79 -12.45 2.86
C GLU A 503 7.04 -12.63 1.99
N ASP A 504 8.11 -11.91 2.33
CA ASP A 504 9.46 -12.09 1.78
C ASP A 504 9.96 -13.55 1.89
N HIS A 505 9.53 -14.30 2.91
CA HIS A 505 9.88 -15.72 3.09
C HIS A 505 9.46 -16.58 1.89
N ASN A 506 8.29 -16.31 1.29
CA ASN A 506 7.81 -17.07 0.13
C ASN A 506 8.67 -16.78 -1.10
N VAL A 507 9.07 -15.52 -1.30
CA VAL A 507 9.93 -15.08 -2.41
C VAL A 507 11.33 -15.69 -2.28
N GLU A 508 11.94 -15.66 -1.10
CA GLU A 508 13.25 -16.27 -0.87
C GLU A 508 13.22 -17.81 -0.91
N MET A 509 12.15 -18.45 -0.42
CA MET A 509 11.95 -19.89 -0.64
C MET A 509 11.81 -20.24 -2.12
N TRP A 510 11.10 -19.43 -2.91
CA TRP A 510 11.02 -19.63 -4.37
C TRP A 510 12.38 -19.47 -5.06
N LYS A 511 13.18 -18.45 -4.68
CA LYS A 511 14.55 -18.28 -5.18
C LYS A 511 15.40 -19.52 -4.89
N ILE A 512 15.39 -20.03 -3.66
CA ILE A 512 16.15 -21.24 -3.30
C ILE A 512 15.60 -22.49 -4.01
N LYS A 513 14.28 -22.64 -4.16
CA LYS A 513 13.64 -23.74 -4.93
C LYS A 513 14.08 -23.72 -6.40
N LYS A 514 14.14 -22.55 -7.03
CA LYS A 514 14.67 -22.37 -8.40
C LYS A 514 16.18 -22.66 -8.46
N LEU A 515 16.94 -22.20 -7.47
CA LEU A 515 18.38 -22.45 -7.37
C LEU A 515 18.66 -23.97 -7.31
N ILE A 516 17.98 -24.70 -6.43
CA ILE A 516 18.08 -26.17 -6.31
C ILE A 516 17.76 -26.85 -7.65
N LYS A 517 16.65 -26.48 -8.31
CA LYS A 517 16.27 -27.02 -9.63
C LYS A 517 17.39 -26.85 -10.66
N SER A 518 18.11 -25.72 -10.64
CA SER A 518 19.28 -25.49 -11.52
C SER A 518 20.52 -26.32 -11.13
N LEU A 519 20.79 -26.49 -9.83
CA LEU A 519 21.92 -27.27 -9.31
C LEU A 519 21.71 -28.78 -9.51
N GLU A 520 20.48 -29.26 -9.47
CA GLU A 520 20.13 -30.68 -9.70
C GLU A 520 20.13 -31.05 -11.17
N ALA A 521 19.79 -30.12 -12.06
CA ALA A 521 19.95 -30.28 -13.51
C ALA A 521 21.43 -30.27 -13.93
N ALA A 522 22.27 -29.50 -13.24
CA ALA A 522 23.70 -29.41 -13.53
C ALA A 522 24.42 -30.77 -13.43
N ARG A 523 25.23 -31.07 -14.45
CA ARG A 523 26.12 -32.25 -14.52
C ARG A 523 27.51 -31.85 -15.00
N GLY A 524 28.54 -32.43 -14.38
CA GLY A 524 29.93 -32.28 -14.77
C GLY A 524 30.49 -33.58 -15.38
N ASN A 525 31.47 -33.46 -16.27
CA ASN A 525 32.14 -34.59 -16.96
C ASN A 525 33.08 -35.42 -16.06
N GLY A 526 33.05 -35.22 -14.74
CA GLY A 526 33.92 -35.89 -13.77
C GLY A 526 33.74 -35.32 -12.37
N THR A 527 34.49 -35.86 -11.41
CA THR A 527 34.46 -35.43 -10.01
C THR A 527 35.07 -34.04 -9.86
N SER A 528 34.27 -33.01 -10.09
CA SER A 528 34.70 -31.60 -10.15
C SER A 528 33.65 -30.63 -9.59
N MET A 529 32.52 -31.16 -9.13
CA MET A 529 31.40 -30.43 -8.54
C MET A 529 31.55 -30.47 -7.02
N ILE A 530 32.04 -29.38 -6.43
CA ILE A 530 32.18 -29.23 -4.98
C ILE A 530 30.88 -28.67 -4.41
N SER A 531 30.35 -29.38 -3.41
CA SER A 531 29.24 -28.96 -2.56
C SER A 531 29.77 -28.75 -1.15
N LEU A 532 29.82 -27.51 -0.68
CA LEU A 532 30.35 -27.12 0.63
C LEU A 532 29.28 -26.39 1.44
N ILE A 533 28.99 -26.89 2.64
CA ILE A 533 28.03 -26.30 3.58
C ILE A 533 28.71 -26.16 4.95
N ILE A 534 28.70 -24.94 5.47
CA ILE A 534 29.34 -24.55 6.72
C ILE A 534 28.25 -24.12 7.71
N PRO A 535 28.07 -24.82 8.84
CA PRO A 535 27.04 -24.48 9.82
C PRO A 535 27.41 -23.20 10.58
N PRO A 536 26.42 -22.46 11.11
CA PRO A 536 26.68 -21.23 11.84
C PRO A 536 27.48 -21.51 13.11
N LYS A 537 28.31 -20.54 13.51
CA LYS A 537 29.30 -20.59 14.61
C LYS A 537 30.57 -21.41 14.30
N ASP A 538 30.67 -22.12 13.18
CA ASP A 538 31.95 -22.72 12.76
C ASP A 538 32.96 -21.65 12.29
N GLN A 539 34.22 -22.02 12.11
CA GLN A 539 35.31 -21.10 11.77
C GLN A 539 35.75 -21.24 10.32
N VAL A 540 35.71 -20.14 9.56
CA VAL A 540 36.18 -20.07 8.16
C VAL A 540 37.61 -20.63 8.01
N ALA A 541 38.51 -20.31 8.95
CA ALA A 541 39.90 -20.79 8.94
C ALA A 541 40.02 -22.33 9.02
N ARG A 542 39.10 -23.02 9.72
CA ARG A 542 39.07 -24.50 9.78
C ARG A 542 38.73 -25.08 8.42
N VAL A 543 37.76 -24.49 7.72
CA VAL A 543 37.33 -24.93 6.38
C VAL A 543 38.39 -24.58 5.33
N GLN A 544 39.01 -23.40 5.40
CA GLN A 544 40.15 -23.04 4.55
C GLN A 544 41.33 -24.01 4.72
N LYS A 545 41.63 -24.46 5.95
CA LYS A 545 42.64 -25.50 6.17
C LYS A 545 42.24 -26.84 5.52
N MET A 546 41.02 -27.31 5.76
CA MET A 546 40.52 -28.56 5.17
C MET A 546 40.64 -28.53 3.63
N LEU A 547 40.25 -27.42 2.99
CA LEU A 547 40.40 -27.24 1.54
C LEU A 547 41.86 -27.21 1.07
N ALA A 548 42.83 -26.88 1.93
CA ALA A 548 44.26 -26.94 1.60
C ALA A 548 44.82 -28.36 1.73
N ASP A 549 44.41 -29.11 2.76
CA ASP A 549 44.74 -30.52 2.95
C ASP A 549 44.15 -31.38 1.80
N GLU A 550 42.93 -31.06 1.36
CA GLU A 550 42.25 -31.62 0.19
C GLU A 550 42.94 -31.26 -1.14
N TYR A 551 43.38 -30.01 -1.32
CA TYR A 551 44.17 -29.60 -2.49
C TYR A 551 45.49 -30.40 -2.60
N GLY A 552 46.17 -30.59 -1.46
CA GLY A 552 47.36 -31.44 -1.38
C GLY A 552 47.05 -32.89 -1.77
N THR A 553 45.94 -33.45 -1.29
CA THR A 553 45.50 -34.82 -1.62
C THR A 553 45.17 -34.97 -3.10
N ALA A 554 44.39 -34.04 -3.68
CA ALA A 554 44.00 -34.01 -5.08
C ALA A 554 45.18 -33.93 -6.06
N SER A 555 46.32 -33.36 -5.65
CA SER A 555 47.53 -33.32 -6.48
C SER A 555 48.05 -34.71 -6.89
N ASN A 556 47.71 -35.76 -6.12
CA ASN A 556 48.11 -37.14 -6.38
C ASN A 556 47.20 -37.88 -7.39
N ILE A 557 46.13 -37.24 -7.89
CA ILE A 557 45.22 -37.83 -8.88
C ILE A 557 45.99 -38.14 -10.18
N LYS A 558 45.95 -39.40 -10.61
CA LYS A 558 46.70 -39.90 -11.79
C LYS A 558 46.19 -39.35 -13.12
N SER A 559 44.89 -39.12 -13.27
CA SER A 559 44.31 -38.53 -14.48
C SER A 559 44.61 -37.04 -14.56
N ARG A 560 45.38 -36.62 -15.56
CA ARG A 560 45.76 -35.20 -15.77
C ARG A 560 44.55 -34.28 -15.84
N VAL A 561 43.50 -34.67 -16.57
CA VAL A 561 42.29 -33.86 -16.78
C VAL A 561 41.49 -33.73 -15.48
N ASN A 562 41.17 -34.87 -14.83
CA ASN A 562 40.39 -34.85 -13.59
C ASN A 562 41.14 -34.09 -12.48
N ARG A 563 42.47 -34.28 -12.37
CA ARG A 563 43.29 -33.53 -11.41
C ARG A 563 43.20 -32.01 -11.62
N LEU A 564 43.35 -31.53 -12.86
CA LEU A 564 43.27 -30.09 -13.14
C LEU A 564 41.87 -29.53 -12.85
N SER A 565 40.81 -30.31 -13.09
CA SER A 565 39.43 -29.95 -12.80
C SER A 565 39.19 -29.83 -11.28
N VAL A 566 39.59 -30.85 -10.50
CA VAL A 566 39.51 -30.84 -9.02
C VAL A 566 40.29 -29.68 -8.42
N LEU A 567 41.56 -29.49 -8.80
CA LEU A 567 42.41 -28.42 -8.25
C LEU A 567 41.86 -27.02 -8.61
N GLY A 568 41.29 -26.86 -9.81
CA GLY A 568 40.63 -25.63 -10.25
C GLY A 568 39.36 -25.33 -9.45
N ALA A 569 38.53 -26.34 -9.17
CA ALA A 569 37.35 -26.21 -8.32
C ALA A 569 37.75 -25.84 -6.87
N ILE A 570 38.67 -26.57 -6.24
CA ILE A 570 39.13 -26.29 -4.88
C ILE A 570 39.72 -24.87 -4.78
N THR A 571 40.51 -24.44 -5.77
CA THR A 571 41.06 -23.07 -5.82
C THR A 571 39.96 -22.01 -5.91
N SER A 572 38.90 -22.28 -6.67
CA SER A 572 37.76 -21.35 -6.83
C SER A 572 36.96 -21.23 -5.52
N VAL A 573 36.71 -22.35 -4.82
CA VAL A 573 36.12 -22.34 -3.46
C VAL A 573 37.01 -21.59 -2.47
N GLN A 574 38.33 -21.82 -2.48
CA GLN A 574 39.28 -21.09 -1.63
C GLN A 574 39.33 -19.58 -1.93
N GLN A 575 39.04 -19.15 -3.16
CA GLN A 575 38.93 -17.73 -3.52
C GLN A 575 37.62 -17.12 -3.01
N ARG A 576 36.48 -17.80 -3.20
CA ARG A 576 35.17 -17.41 -2.64
C ARG A 576 35.23 -17.28 -1.12
N LEU A 577 35.79 -18.28 -0.44
CA LEU A 577 35.89 -18.35 1.02
C LEU A 577 36.85 -17.32 1.63
N LYS A 578 37.55 -16.49 0.84
CA LYS A 578 38.31 -15.32 1.31
C LYS A 578 37.47 -14.05 1.39
N LEU A 579 36.30 -14.00 0.73
CA LEU A 579 35.36 -12.88 0.85
C LEU A 579 34.70 -12.83 2.24
N TYR A 580 34.55 -14.00 2.88
CA TYR A 580 33.91 -14.14 4.18
C TYR A 580 34.94 -14.14 5.33
N THR A 581 35.00 -13.04 6.09
CA THR A 581 35.85 -12.97 7.31
C THR A 581 35.36 -13.90 8.43
N LYS A 582 34.07 -14.23 8.44
CA LYS A 582 33.40 -15.10 9.40
C LYS A 582 32.23 -15.80 8.71
N VAL A 583 31.83 -16.97 9.20
CA VAL A 583 30.58 -17.62 8.77
C VAL A 583 29.38 -16.73 9.16
N PRO A 584 28.44 -16.46 8.24
CA PRO A 584 27.21 -15.71 8.52
C PRO A 584 26.31 -16.36 9.59
N PRO A 585 25.34 -15.64 10.20
CA PRO A 585 24.53 -16.13 11.32
C PRO A 585 23.68 -17.38 11.02
N ASN A 586 23.28 -17.62 9.77
CA ASN A 586 22.53 -18.82 9.36
C ASN A 586 23.44 -19.94 8.78
N GLY A 587 24.72 -19.65 8.53
CA GLY A 587 25.67 -20.55 7.88
C GLY A 587 26.18 -19.98 6.55
N LEU A 588 26.92 -20.80 5.79
CA LEU A 588 27.36 -20.46 4.43
C LEU A 588 27.23 -21.69 3.52
N VAL A 589 26.68 -21.49 2.33
CA VAL A 589 26.56 -22.51 1.28
C VAL A 589 27.39 -22.07 0.08
N VAL A 590 28.23 -22.96 -0.44
CA VAL A 590 29.09 -22.72 -1.60
C VAL A 590 29.02 -23.92 -2.56
N TYR A 591 28.56 -23.67 -3.77
CA TYR A 591 28.60 -24.60 -4.90
C TYR A 591 29.61 -24.12 -5.94
N CYS A 592 30.51 -25.00 -6.35
CA CYS A 592 31.59 -24.67 -7.28
C CYS A 592 31.89 -25.83 -8.21
N GLY A 593 31.92 -25.60 -9.52
CA GLY A 593 32.31 -26.65 -10.47
C GLY A 593 32.31 -26.21 -11.93
N THR A 594 32.60 -27.16 -12.81
CA THR A 594 32.55 -27.02 -14.28
C THR A 594 31.39 -27.85 -14.83
N ILE A 595 30.34 -27.18 -15.30
CA ILE A 595 29.20 -27.80 -15.98
C ILE A 595 29.42 -27.74 -17.50
N MET A 596 28.76 -28.64 -18.23
CA MET A 596 28.47 -28.39 -19.65
C MET A 596 27.22 -27.52 -19.76
N THR A 597 27.20 -26.59 -20.71
CA THR A 597 25.96 -26.03 -21.26
C THR A 597 25.45 -26.89 -22.42
N ASP A 598 24.21 -26.68 -22.84
CA ASP A 598 23.59 -27.42 -23.96
C ASP A 598 24.31 -27.19 -25.31
N GLU A 599 25.03 -26.08 -25.44
CA GLU A 599 25.97 -25.79 -26.54
C GLU A 599 27.27 -26.64 -26.50
N GLY A 600 27.43 -27.50 -25.49
CA GLY A 600 28.65 -28.30 -25.28
C GLY A 600 29.85 -27.54 -24.71
N LYS A 601 29.69 -26.26 -24.32
CA LYS A 601 30.77 -25.44 -23.75
C LYS A 601 30.91 -25.68 -22.25
N GLU A 602 32.15 -25.62 -21.72
CA GLU A 602 32.40 -25.69 -20.28
C GLU A 602 32.11 -24.34 -19.60
N LYS A 603 31.09 -24.27 -18.75
CA LYS A 603 30.78 -23.09 -17.92
C LYS A 603 31.22 -23.33 -16.48
N LYS A 604 32.01 -22.41 -15.93
CA LYS A 604 32.37 -22.41 -14.50
C LYS A 604 31.22 -21.81 -13.70
N VAL A 605 30.67 -22.59 -12.77
CA VAL A 605 29.64 -22.17 -11.83
C VAL A 605 30.31 -21.96 -10.48
N ASN A 606 30.18 -20.76 -9.93
CA ASN A 606 30.58 -20.39 -8.58
C ASN A 606 29.39 -19.66 -7.94
N ILE A 607 28.75 -20.26 -6.95
CA ILE A 607 27.57 -19.71 -6.26
C ILE A 607 27.84 -19.81 -4.76
N ASP A 608 27.86 -18.66 -4.09
CA ASP A 608 28.09 -18.51 -2.65
C ASP A 608 27.01 -17.61 -2.02
N PHE A 609 26.30 -18.12 -1.01
CA PHE A 609 25.17 -17.41 -0.36
C PHE A 609 24.93 -17.83 1.10
N GLU A 610 24.29 -16.93 1.87
CA GLU A 610 23.75 -17.25 3.20
C GLU A 610 22.32 -17.81 3.07
N PRO A 611 22.01 -18.97 3.69
CA PRO A 611 20.67 -19.55 3.65
C PRO A 611 19.68 -18.77 4.53
N PHE A 612 18.40 -18.74 4.12
CA PHE A 612 17.31 -18.05 4.84
C PHE A 612 16.92 -18.69 6.19
N LYS A 613 17.28 -19.97 6.42
CA LYS A 613 17.13 -20.70 7.69
C LYS A 613 18.50 -21.22 8.17
N PRO A 614 18.81 -21.23 9.49
CA PRO A 614 20.07 -21.75 10.01
C PRO A 614 20.33 -23.23 9.70
N ILE A 615 21.43 -23.54 9.00
CA ILE A 615 21.79 -24.92 8.63
C ILE A 615 22.67 -25.58 9.69
N ASN A 616 22.18 -26.62 10.37
CA ASN A 616 22.99 -27.35 11.37
C ASN A 616 23.93 -28.42 10.78
N THR A 617 23.78 -28.81 9.52
CA THR A 617 24.65 -29.79 8.85
C THR A 617 25.92 -29.15 8.30
N SER A 618 27.07 -29.83 8.47
CA SER A 618 28.27 -29.54 7.70
C SER A 618 28.45 -30.57 6.60
N LEU A 619 28.73 -30.12 5.38
CA LEU A 619 28.93 -30.96 4.21
C LEU A 619 30.16 -30.50 3.43
N TYR A 620 30.97 -31.44 2.98
CA TYR A 620 31.95 -31.23 1.92
C TYR A 620 31.99 -32.51 1.07
N LEU A 621 31.60 -32.40 -0.20
CA LEU A 621 31.63 -33.47 -1.18
C LEU A 621 32.16 -32.93 -2.52
N CYS A 622 32.89 -33.77 -3.25
CA CYS A 622 33.38 -33.49 -4.60
C CYS A 622 32.94 -34.64 -5.52
N ASP A 623 32.03 -34.37 -6.45
CA ASP A 623 31.30 -35.38 -7.22
C ASP A 623 31.05 -34.91 -8.68
N ASN A 624 30.26 -35.65 -9.46
CA ASN A 624 29.81 -35.26 -10.81
C ASN A 624 28.49 -34.45 -10.82
N LYS A 625 27.82 -34.34 -9.67
CA LYS A 625 26.61 -33.55 -9.42
C LYS A 625 26.82 -32.62 -8.22
N PHE A 626 25.97 -31.61 -8.08
CA PHE A 626 25.83 -30.93 -6.80
C PHE A 626 24.94 -31.75 -5.84
N HIS A 627 25.17 -31.58 -4.54
CA HIS A 627 24.42 -32.20 -3.45
C HIS A 627 23.57 -31.12 -2.77
N THR A 628 22.28 -31.13 -3.08
CA THR A 628 21.24 -30.16 -2.67
C THR A 628 20.40 -30.63 -1.50
N GLU A 629 20.58 -31.87 -1.04
CA GLU A 629 19.70 -32.56 -0.09
C GLU A 629 19.52 -31.78 1.24
N ALA A 630 20.56 -31.09 1.69
CA ALA A 630 20.55 -30.26 2.90
C ALA A 630 19.96 -28.85 2.71
N LEU A 631 19.73 -28.39 1.47
CA LEU A 631 18.90 -27.22 1.17
C LEU A 631 17.43 -27.61 1.03
N SER A 632 17.15 -28.77 0.43
CA SER A 632 15.78 -29.27 0.26
C SER A 632 15.06 -29.43 1.60
N SER A 633 15.77 -29.86 2.65
CA SER A 633 15.22 -29.90 4.03
C SER A 633 14.95 -28.53 4.68
N LEU A 634 15.43 -27.42 4.10
CA LEU A 634 15.08 -26.06 4.53
C LEU A 634 13.82 -25.55 3.85
N LEU A 635 13.52 -26.06 2.65
CA LEU A 635 12.28 -25.79 1.94
C LEU A 635 11.08 -26.57 2.51
N GLU A 636 11.31 -27.46 3.48
CA GLU A 636 10.21 -28.03 4.27
C GLU A 636 9.52 -26.92 5.08
N ASP A 637 8.19 -26.84 4.89
CA ASP A 637 7.34 -25.75 5.37
C ASP A 637 7.00 -25.91 6.86
N ASP A 638 7.94 -25.55 7.73
CA ASP A 638 7.78 -25.47 9.20
C ASP A 638 6.82 -24.37 9.68
N SER A 639 5.72 -24.13 8.94
CA SER A 639 4.57 -23.34 9.39
C SER A 639 4.12 -23.84 10.76
N LYS A 640 4.29 -23.00 11.78
CA LYS A 640 4.08 -23.42 13.17
C LYS A 640 2.60 -23.34 13.50
N PHE A 641 1.97 -24.48 13.75
CA PHE A 641 0.56 -24.57 14.13
C PHE A 641 0.42 -24.82 15.63
N GLY A 642 -0.47 -24.08 16.28
CA GLY A 642 -0.79 -24.25 17.70
C GLY A 642 -1.89 -25.30 17.89
N PHE A 643 -1.78 -26.08 18.96
CA PHE A 643 -2.80 -27.04 19.38
C PHE A 643 -3.18 -26.80 20.84
N ILE A 644 -4.48 -26.69 21.10
CA ILE A 644 -5.06 -26.72 22.45
C ILE A 644 -5.90 -27.99 22.57
N VAL A 645 -5.47 -28.93 23.41
CA VAL A 645 -6.22 -30.16 23.72
C VAL A 645 -6.91 -29.98 25.07
N MET A 646 -8.24 -29.89 25.07
CA MET A 646 -9.06 -29.78 26.27
C MET A 646 -9.71 -31.12 26.66
N ASP A 647 -9.70 -31.45 27.95
CA ASP A 647 -10.39 -32.62 28.48
C ASP A 647 -10.94 -32.33 29.89
N GLY A 648 -11.92 -33.14 30.33
CA GLY A 648 -12.51 -33.00 31.66
C GLY A 648 -11.54 -33.16 32.84
N ASN A 649 -10.31 -33.64 32.59
CA ASN A 649 -9.25 -33.85 33.57
C ASN A 649 -8.07 -32.85 33.45
N GLY A 650 -8.05 -31.96 32.45
CA GLY A 650 -6.94 -31.02 32.21
C GLY A 650 -6.79 -30.54 30.76
N SER A 651 -5.79 -29.70 30.51
CA SER A 651 -5.44 -29.21 29.18
C SER A 651 -3.96 -29.42 28.84
N LEU A 652 -3.69 -29.58 27.55
CA LEU A 652 -2.35 -29.54 26.95
C LEU A 652 -2.30 -28.47 25.85
N PHE A 653 -1.17 -27.74 25.81
CA PHE A 653 -0.82 -26.76 24.80
C PHE A 653 0.44 -27.25 24.11
N GLY A 654 0.39 -27.37 22.78
CA GLY A 654 1.51 -27.82 21.97
C GLY A 654 1.61 -27.06 20.66
N THR A 655 2.71 -27.28 19.94
CA THR A 655 2.90 -26.80 18.58
C THR A 655 3.42 -27.89 17.66
N LEU A 656 3.05 -27.82 16.40
CA LEU A 656 3.57 -28.62 15.31
C LEU A 656 4.27 -27.70 14.32
N SER A 657 5.54 -27.98 13.97
CA SER A 657 6.25 -27.38 12.82
C SER A 657 6.74 -28.52 11.95
N GLY A 658 6.20 -28.62 10.73
CA GLY A 658 6.49 -29.76 9.84
C GLY A 658 6.16 -31.09 10.54
N ASN A 659 7.17 -31.93 10.70
CA ASN A 659 7.09 -33.23 11.41
C ASN A 659 7.52 -33.16 12.89
N THR A 660 7.87 -31.97 13.41
CA THR A 660 8.30 -31.77 14.80
C THR A 660 7.11 -31.36 15.69
N ARG A 661 6.90 -32.08 16.80
CA ARG A 661 5.87 -31.76 17.81
C ARG A 661 6.53 -31.34 19.13
N ASP A 662 6.11 -30.19 19.65
CA ASP A 662 6.53 -29.65 20.95
C ASP A 662 5.33 -29.58 21.89
N VAL A 663 5.51 -30.00 23.15
CA VAL A 663 4.51 -29.78 24.22
C VAL A 663 4.98 -28.60 25.06
N LEU A 664 4.37 -27.43 24.83
CA LEU A 664 4.75 -26.17 25.49
C LEU A 664 4.32 -26.15 26.96
N HIS A 665 3.09 -26.60 27.25
CA HIS A 665 2.54 -26.58 28.60
C HIS A 665 1.45 -27.64 28.77
N LYS A 666 1.28 -28.15 30.00
CA LYS A 666 0.14 -29.01 30.38
C LYS A 666 -0.20 -28.82 31.84
N PHE A 667 -1.50 -28.81 32.16
CA PHE A 667 -1.99 -28.78 33.55
C PHE A 667 -3.24 -29.63 33.72
N THR A 668 -3.38 -30.27 34.89
CA THR A 668 -4.56 -31.04 35.27
C THR A 668 -5.59 -30.19 36.02
N VAL A 669 -6.86 -30.60 35.98
CA VAL A 669 -7.98 -29.98 36.69
C VAL A 669 -8.95 -31.08 37.15
N ASP A 670 -9.37 -31.05 38.42
CA ASP A 670 -10.50 -31.86 38.88
C ASP A 670 -11.79 -31.05 38.77
N LEU A 671 -12.73 -31.53 37.94
CA LEU A 671 -13.99 -30.86 37.66
C LEU A 671 -15.18 -31.63 38.26
N PRO A 672 -16.10 -30.96 39.01
CA PRO A 672 -17.27 -31.62 39.56
C PRO A 672 -18.09 -32.36 38.49
N LYS A 673 -18.25 -33.67 38.70
CA LYS A 673 -18.97 -34.57 37.78
C LYS A 673 -20.48 -34.23 37.73
N LYS A 674 -21.23 -34.85 36.82
CA LYS A 674 -22.70 -34.68 36.78
C LYS A 674 -23.33 -35.63 37.80
N HIS A 675 -24.08 -35.09 38.76
CA HIS A 675 -24.71 -35.86 39.85
C HIS A 675 -26.23 -35.80 39.72
N GLY A 676 -26.91 -36.96 39.73
CA GLY A 676 -28.38 -37.04 39.82
C GLY A 676 -28.92 -37.10 41.25
N ARG A 677 -28.04 -37.18 42.25
CA ARG A 677 -28.39 -37.29 43.68
C ARG A 677 -28.09 -35.96 44.38
N GLY A 678 -29.06 -35.43 45.12
CA GLY A 678 -28.89 -34.16 45.85
C GLY A 678 -30.16 -33.47 46.36
N GLY A 679 -31.36 -33.84 45.86
CA GLY A 679 -32.62 -33.22 46.28
C GLY A 679 -32.61 -31.70 46.05
N GLN A 680 -33.04 -30.91 47.03
CA GLN A 680 -32.99 -29.45 46.99
C GLN A 680 -31.58 -28.88 46.71
N SER A 681 -30.52 -29.58 47.15
CA SER A 681 -29.13 -29.17 46.90
C SER A 681 -28.64 -29.42 45.48
N ALA A 682 -29.40 -30.12 44.62
CA ALA A 682 -28.98 -30.46 43.25
C ALA A 682 -28.68 -29.21 42.40
N VAL A 683 -29.49 -28.15 42.54
CA VAL A 683 -29.29 -26.87 41.82
C VAL A 683 -27.99 -26.18 42.27
N ARG A 684 -27.65 -26.25 43.57
CA ARG A 684 -26.38 -25.72 44.10
C ARG A 684 -25.18 -26.48 43.52
N PHE A 685 -25.22 -27.81 43.47
CA PHE A 685 -24.15 -28.60 42.87
C PHE A 685 -24.03 -28.38 41.35
N ALA A 686 -25.14 -28.17 40.65
CA ALA A 686 -25.14 -27.78 39.24
C ALA A 686 -24.48 -26.40 39.01
N ARG A 687 -24.82 -25.38 39.82
CA ARG A 687 -24.16 -24.06 39.76
C ARG A 687 -22.66 -24.17 40.01
N LEU A 688 -22.23 -24.84 41.10
CA LEU A 688 -20.81 -25.01 41.43
C LEU A 688 -20.03 -25.77 40.33
N ARG A 689 -20.66 -26.74 39.66
CA ARG A 689 -20.10 -27.40 38.48
C ARG A 689 -19.88 -26.43 37.32
N MET A 690 -20.90 -25.63 36.96
CA MET A 690 -20.80 -24.70 35.83
C MET A 690 -19.81 -23.57 36.12
N GLU A 691 -19.76 -23.08 37.36
CA GLU A 691 -18.76 -22.11 37.85
C GLU A 691 -17.33 -22.67 37.71
N LYS A 692 -17.09 -23.92 38.13
CA LYS A 692 -15.78 -24.57 37.94
C LYS A 692 -15.44 -24.81 36.46
N ARG A 693 -16.40 -25.16 35.59
CA ARG A 693 -16.18 -25.25 34.13
C ARG A 693 -15.81 -23.89 33.53
N HIS A 694 -16.55 -22.82 33.86
CA HIS A 694 -16.27 -21.46 33.39
C HIS A 694 -14.88 -20.97 33.81
N ASN A 695 -14.48 -21.20 35.07
CA ASN A 695 -13.15 -20.87 35.56
C ASN A 695 -12.03 -21.71 34.90
N TYR A 696 -12.31 -22.95 34.49
CA TYR A 696 -11.39 -23.76 33.70
C TYR A 696 -11.23 -23.24 32.27
N VAL A 697 -12.34 -22.94 31.56
CA VAL A 697 -12.31 -22.34 30.21
C VAL A 697 -11.54 -21.01 30.23
N ARG A 698 -11.77 -20.16 31.25
CA ARG A 698 -11.02 -18.92 31.43
C ARG A 698 -9.51 -19.15 31.59
N LYS A 699 -9.09 -20.06 32.48
CA LYS A 699 -7.66 -20.39 32.63
C LYS A 699 -7.05 -20.90 31.32
N VAL A 700 -7.79 -21.68 30.54
CA VAL A 700 -7.32 -22.16 29.23
C VAL A 700 -7.13 -21.00 28.25
N ALA A 701 -8.03 -20.02 28.23
CA ALA A 701 -7.85 -18.80 27.43
C ALA A 701 -6.65 -17.95 27.89
N GLU A 702 -6.48 -17.76 29.20
CA GLU A 702 -5.38 -16.98 29.79
C GLU A 702 -4.00 -17.59 29.45
N GLU A 703 -3.84 -18.91 29.58
CA GLU A 703 -2.57 -19.58 29.20
C GLU A 703 -2.42 -19.69 27.67
N ALA A 704 -3.51 -19.73 26.87
CA ALA A 704 -3.42 -19.67 25.41
C ALA A 704 -2.82 -18.34 24.93
N VAL A 705 -3.28 -17.21 25.48
CA VAL A 705 -2.71 -15.88 25.23
C VAL A 705 -1.22 -15.86 25.55
N ARG A 706 -0.86 -16.36 26.74
CA ARG A 706 0.53 -16.38 27.23
C ARG A 706 1.50 -17.22 26.38
N LEU A 707 1.00 -18.26 25.70
CA LEU A 707 1.82 -19.21 24.95
C LEU A 707 1.83 -18.93 23.45
N PHE A 708 0.70 -18.49 22.86
CA PHE A 708 0.56 -18.27 21.43
C PHE A 708 0.64 -16.81 20.98
N ILE A 709 0.64 -15.84 21.91
CA ILE A 709 0.90 -14.43 21.61
C ILE A 709 2.27 -14.06 22.18
N THR A 710 3.06 -13.32 21.41
CA THR A 710 4.40 -12.84 21.81
C THR A 710 4.63 -11.48 21.16
N ASN A 711 4.93 -10.45 21.96
CA ASN A 711 5.01 -9.05 21.51
C ASN A 711 3.73 -8.61 20.76
N ASP A 712 2.56 -8.95 21.31
CA ASP A 712 1.20 -8.71 20.78
C ASP A 712 0.86 -9.30 19.39
N LYS A 713 1.83 -9.90 18.67
CA LYS A 713 1.62 -10.71 17.46
C LYS A 713 1.44 -12.19 17.83
N ILE A 714 0.66 -12.93 17.05
CA ILE A 714 0.48 -14.37 17.22
C ILE A 714 1.74 -15.10 16.70
N ASN A 715 2.25 -16.08 17.43
CA ASN A 715 3.50 -16.80 17.11
C ASN A 715 3.29 -18.14 16.36
N VAL A 716 2.04 -18.40 15.93
CA VAL A 716 1.61 -19.56 15.14
C VAL A 716 0.80 -19.11 13.92
N SER A 717 0.98 -19.80 12.79
CA SER A 717 0.27 -19.52 11.53
C SER A 717 -1.25 -19.73 11.65
N GLY A 718 -1.64 -20.69 12.51
CA GLY A 718 -3.02 -20.89 12.95
C GLY A 718 -3.12 -21.89 14.10
N LEU A 719 -4.34 -22.12 14.57
CA LEU A 719 -4.67 -22.81 15.82
C LEU A 719 -5.71 -23.91 15.60
N ILE A 720 -5.53 -25.06 16.27
CA ILE A 720 -6.49 -26.16 16.31
C ILE A 720 -6.98 -26.35 17.74
N LEU A 721 -8.31 -26.36 17.91
CA LEU A 721 -8.95 -26.65 19.20
C LEU A 721 -9.43 -28.11 19.21
N ALA A 722 -8.67 -28.97 19.87
CA ALA A 722 -9.02 -30.37 20.06
C ALA A 722 -9.63 -30.62 21.45
N GLY A 723 -10.47 -31.63 21.59
CA GLY A 723 -10.88 -32.08 22.92
C GLY A 723 -12.10 -32.99 22.99
N SER A 724 -12.34 -33.52 24.18
CA SER A 724 -13.52 -34.33 24.48
C SER A 724 -14.74 -33.45 24.79
N ALA A 725 -15.88 -33.77 24.19
CA ALA A 725 -17.15 -33.04 24.33
C ALA A 725 -17.05 -31.52 23.99
N ASP A 726 -18.04 -30.76 24.46
CA ASP A 726 -18.32 -29.38 24.03
C ASP A 726 -17.33 -28.32 24.55
N PHE A 727 -16.34 -28.69 25.37
CA PHE A 727 -15.43 -27.72 26.01
C PHE A 727 -14.67 -26.82 25.03
N LYS A 728 -14.24 -27.39 23.89
CA LYS A 728 -13.59 -26.66 22.79
C LYS A 728 -14.52 -25.65 22.12
N THR A 729 -15.80 -26.00 22.01
CA THR A 729 -16.87 -25.13 21.49
C THR A 729 -17.21 -24.03 22.49
N GLU A 730 -17.32 -24.37 23.79
CA GLU A 730 -17.48 -23.41 24.89
C GLU A 730 -16.32 -22.39 24.93
N LEU A 731 -15.08 -22.81 24.66
CA LEU A 731 -13.92 -21.90 24.53
C LEU A 731 -14.06 -20.99 23.30
N SER A 732 -14.22 -21.57 22.11
CA SER A 732 -14.29 -20.84 20.84
C SER A 732 -15.42 -19.82 20.75
N GLN A 733 -16.56 -20.09 21.40
CA GLN A 733 -17.71 -19.18 21.43
C GLN A 733 -17.69 -18.19 22.62
N SER A 734 -16.68 -18.27 23.51
CA SER A 734 -16.60 -17.39 24.67
C SER A 734 -15.85 -16.10 24.36
N GLY A 735 -16.46 -14.95 24.70
CA GLY A 735 -15.76 -13.65 24.79
C GLY A 735 -14.74 -13.55 25.93
N MET A 736 -14.20 -14.68 26.38
CA MET A 736 -13.02 -14.78 27.25
C MET A 736 -11.77 -15.21 26.47
N PHE A 737 -11.95 -15.76 25.27
CA PHE A 737 -10.84 -16.10 24.37
C PHE A 737 -10.39 -14.84 23.62
N ASP A 738 -9.09 -14.67 23.40
CA ASP A 738 -8.55 -13.49 22.72
C ASP A 738 -8.99 -13.50 21.25
N GLN A 739 -9.61 -12.41 20.80
CA GLN A 739 -10.17 -12.26 19.46
C GLN A 739 -9.13 -12.55 18.36
N ARG A 740 -7.85 -12.19 18.59
CA ARG A 740 -6.75 -12.46 17.66
C ARG A 740 -6.53 -13.96 17.46
N LEU A 741 -6.60 -14.74 18.56
CA LEU A 741 -6.50 -16.20 18.49
C LEU A 741 -7.78 -16.84 17.93
N ALA A 742 -8.96 -16.25 18.19
CA ALA A 742 -10.23 -16.72 17.66
C ALA A 742 -10.25 -16.70 16.11
N GLU A 743 -9.78 -15.60 15.52
CA GLU A 743 -9.64 -15.42 14.06
C GLU A 743 -8.60 -16.35 13.40
N LYS A 744 -7.77 -17.03 14.22
CA LYS A 744 -6.77 -18.00 13.78
C LYS A 744 -7.17 -19.46 14.05
N ILE A 745 -8.37 -19.74 14.54
CA ILE A 745 -8.88 -21.12 14.64
C ILE A 745 -9.10 -21.69 13.23
N ILE A 746 -8.28 -22.65 12.82
CA ILE A 746 -8.39 -23.35 11.54
C ILE A 746 -9.47 -24.43 11.61
N ASN A 747 -9.46 -25.23 12.69
CA ASN A 747 -10.37 -26.36 12.86
C ASN A 747 -10.65 -26.66 14.35
N ILE A 748 -11.79 -27.30 14.61
CA ILE A 748 -12.23 -27.77 15.93
C ILE A 748 -12.43 -29.29 15.85
N VAL A 749 -11.62 -30.06 16.58
CA VAL A 749 -11.47 -31.52 16.40
C VAL A 749 -11.97 -32.29 17.62
N ASP A 750 -12.86 -33.25 17.39
CA ASP A 750 -13.23 -34.24 18.40
C ASP A 750 -12.15 -35.32 18.54
N VAL A 751 -11.61 -35.46 19.75
CA VAL A 751 -10.64 -36.53 20.09
C VAL A 751 -11.17 -37.40 21.22
N SER A 752 -10.84 -38.69 21.16
CA SER A 752 -11.34 -39.72 22.08
C SER A 752 -10.62 -39.70 23.43
N TYR A 753 -9.44 -39.09 23.50
CA TYR A 753 -8.56 -39.03 24.66
C TYR A 753 -8.05 -37.61 24.91
N GLY A 754 -7.78 -37.28 26.17
CA GLY A 754 -7.10 -36.03 26.54
C GLY A 754 -5.57 -36.14 26.50
N GLY A 755 -4.90 -35.01 26.76
CA GLY A 755 -3.44 -34.95 26.93
C GLY A 755 -2.65 -35.34 25.67
N GLU A 756 -1.48 -35.95 25.86
CA GLU A 756 -0.52 -36.25 24.77
C GLU A 756 -1.05 -37.27 23.76
N ASN A 757 -1.89 -38.22 24.19
CA ASN A 757 -2.54 -39.15 23.26
C ASN A 757 -3.60 -38.43 22.41
N GLY A 758 -4.36 -37.52 23.01
CA GLY A 758 -5.28 -36.64 22.30
C GLY A 758 -4.58 -35.68 21.34
N PHE A 759 -3.39 -35.19 21.70
CA PHE A 759 -2.56 -34.34 20.83
C PHE A 759 -2.15 -35.08 19.55
N ASN A 760 -1.70 -36.34 19.67
CA ASN A 760 -1.34 -37.14 18.50
C ASN A 760 -2.55 -37.43 17.60
N GLN A 761 -3.70 -37.80 18.19
CA GLN A 761 -4.96 -37.99 17.46
C GLN A 761 -5.43 -36.70 16.77
N ALA A 762 -5.24 -35.54 17.41
CA ALA A 762 -5.57 -34.24 16.83
C ALA A 762 -4.66 -33.87 15.65
N ILE A 763 -3.36 -34.18 15.72
CA ILE A 763 -2.42 -33.97 14.60
C ILE A 763 -2.86 -34.82 13.39
N GLU A 764 -3.05 -36.13 13.60
CA GLU A 764 -3.47 -37.07 12.56
C GLU A 764 -4.75 -36.58 11.84
N LEU A 765 -5.81 -36.30 12.61
CA LEU A 765 -7.10 -35.80 12.09
C LEU A 765 -7.05 -34.39 11.47
N SER A 766 -5.97 -33.63 11.67
CA SER A 766 -5.82 -32.27 11.12
C SER A 766 -4.90 -32.19 9.90
N THR A 767 -4.20 -33.26 9.55
CA THR A 767 -3.18 -33.29 8.48
C THR A 767 -3.71 -32.73 7.15
N ASP A 768 -4.92 -33.15 6.76
CA ASP A 768 -5.58 -32.71 5.53
C ASP A 768 -5.94 -31.21 5.56
N VAL A 769 -6.29 -30.67 6.73
CA VAL A 769 -6.66 -29.25 6.85
C VAL A 769 -5.41 -28.38 6.91
N LEU A 770 -4.37 -28.83 7.62
CA LEU A 770 -3.09 -28.13 7.76
C LEU A 770 -2.33 -28.01 6.44
N SER A 771 -2.27 -29.10 5.66
CA SER A 771 -1.66 -29.08 4.32
C SER A 771 -2.39 -28.15 3.33
N ASN A 772 -3.69 -27.91 3.54
CA ASN A 772 -4.49 -27.01 2.71
C ASN A 772 -4.42 -25.52 3.12
N VAL A 773 -3.78 -25.15 4.24
CA VAL A 773 -3.76 -23.75 4.71
C VAL A 773 -3.16 -22.78 3.68
N LYS A 774 -2.08 -23.16 2.99
CA LYS A 774 -1.49 -22.35 1.91
C LYS A 774 -2.47 -22.15 0.74
N PHE A 775 -3.10 -23.23 0.27
CA PHE A 775 -4.09 -23.18 -0.81
C PHE A 775 -5.33 -22.37 -0.44
N ILE A 776 -5.72 -22.33 0.85
CA ILE A 776 -6.83 -21.48 1.32
C ILE A 776 -6.46 -19.99 1.27
N ALA A 777 -5.22 -19.63 1.65
CA ALA A 777 -4.73 -18.25 1.55
C ALA A 777 -4.60 -17.78 0.09
N GLU A 778 -3.96 -18.60 -0.75
CA GLU A 778 -3.81 -18.40 -2.19
C GLU A 778 -5.18 -18.24 -2.89
N LYS A 779 -6.12 -19.16 -2.62
CA LYS A 779 -7.50 -19.10 -3.12
C LYS A 779 -8.21 -17.82 -2.68
N LYS A 780 -8.00 -17.35 -1.44
CA LYS A 780 -8.60 -16.11 -0.94
C LYS A 780 -8.04 -14.88 -1.68
N LEU A 781 -6.73 -14.83 -1.94
CA LEU A 781 -6.10 -13.74 -2.68
C LEU A 781 -6.64 -13.65 -4.13
N ILE A 782 -6.71 -14.80 -4.81
CA ILE A 782 -7.24 -14.88 -6.18
C ILE A 782 -8.76 -14.60 -6.20
N ALA A 783 -9.50 -14.96 -5.16
CA ALA A 783 -10.90 -14.56 -5.01
C ALA A 783 -11.05 -13.04 -4.92
N SER A 784 -10.27 -12.34 -4.08
CA SER A 784 -10.31 -10.86 -4.03
C SER A 784 -9.94 -10.21 -5.37
N TYR A 785 -9.04 -10.80 -6.15
CA TYR A 785 -8.72 -10.35 -7.50
C TYR A 785 -9.91 -10.50 -8.47
N PHE A 786 -10.60 -11.65 -8.44
CA PHE A 786 -11.83 -11.84 -9.23
C PHE A 786 -13.03 -11.03 -8.70
N ASP A 787 -13.08 -10.67 -7.42
CA ASP A 787 -14.11 -9.81 -6.85
C ASP A 787 -14.00 -8.37 -7.36
N GLU A 788 -12.78 -7.81 -7.49
CA GLU A 788 -12.56 -6.47 -8.09
C GLU A 788 -12.93 -6.45 -9.59
N ILE A 789 -12.60 -7.52 -10.33
CA ILE A 789 -13.03 -7.71 -11.72
C ILE A 789 -14.56 -7.81 -11.82
N SER A 790 -15.19 -8.59 -10.94
CA SER A 790 -16.65 -8.82 -10.95
C SER A 790 -17.47 -7.61 -10.53
N GLN A 791 -16.86 -6.65 -9.83
CA GLN A 791 -17.47 -5.39 -9.38
C GLN A 791 -17.22 -4.20 -10.33
N ASP A 792 -16.43 -4.39 -11.40
CA ASP A 792 -16.02 -3.33 -12.34
C ASP A 792 -15.41 -2.08 -11.66
N THR A 793 -14.58 -2.31 -10.64
CA THR A 793 -13.93 -1.21 -9.91
C THR A 793 -12.81 -0.54 -10.71
N GLY A 794 -12.28 -1.25 -11.72
CA GLY A 794 -11.07 -0.89 -12.47
C GLY A 794 -9.78 -0.97 -11.64
N LYS A 795 -9.80 -1.60 -10.46
CA LYS A 795 -8.64 -1.75 -9.57
C LYS A 795 -7.82 -3.02 -9.82
N TYR A 796 -7.71 -3.45 -11.06
CA TYR A 796 -6.98 -4.66 -11.43
C TYR A 796 -6.20 -4.44 -12.73
N CYS A 797 -5.11 -5.18 -12.89
CA CYS A 797 -4.42 -5.37 -14.17
C CYS A 797 -4.21 -6.87 -14.44
N PHE A 798 -4.05 -7.23 -15.72
CA PHE A 798 -3.78 -8.59 -16.18
C PHE A 798 -2.88 -8.55 -17.41
N GLY A 799 -2.20 -9.65 -17.73
CA GLY A 799 -1.23 -9.67 -18.83
C GLY A 799 0.07 -8.92 -18.50
N VAL A 800 1.09 -9.11 -19.34
CA VAL A 800 2.45 -8.65 -19.03
C VAL A 800 2.58 -7.13 -19.17
N GLU A 801 2.12 -6.58 -20.28
CA GLU A 801 2.31 -5.16 -20.62
C GLU A 801 1.59 -4.22 -19.65
N ASP A 802 0.29 -4.42 -19.42
CA ASP A 802 -0.48 -3.61 -18.46
C ASP A 802 0.03 -3.76 -17.02
N THR A 803 0.46 -4.96 -16.62
CA THR A 803 1.04 -5.16 -15.28
C THR A 803 2.39 -4.45 -15.14
N MET A 804 3.22 -4.41 -16.18
CA MET A 804 4.46 -3.64 -16.20
C MET A 804 4.21 -2.13 -16.21
N LYS A 805 3.33 -1.63 -17.09
CA LYS A 805 2.86 -0.23 -17.10
C LYS A 805 2.35 0.20 -15.72
N ALA A 806 1.51 -0.63 -15.07
CA ALA A 806 0.98 -0.39 -13.73
C ALA A 806 2.06 -0.40 -12.63
N LEU A 807 3.06 -1.27 -12.75
CA LEU A 807 4.18 -1.38 -11.81
C LEU A 807 5.08 -0.13 -11.89
N GLU A 808 5.40 0.33 -13.10
CA GLU A 808 6.20 1.54 -13.36
C GLU A 808 5.48 2.82 -12.93
N MET A 809 4.15 2.87 -13.03
CA MET A 809 3.32 3.94 -12.45
C MET A 809 3.21 3.87 -10.91
N GLY A 810 3.71 2.82 -10.26
CA GLY A 810 3.55 2.60 -8.81
C GLY A 810 2.10 2.39 -8.38
N ALA A 811 1.22 1.96 -9.31
CA ALA A 811 -0.21 1.80 -9.08
C ALA A 811 -0.57 0.48 -8.35
N VAL A 812 0.29 -0.54 -8.46
CA VAL A 812 0.07 -1.87 -7.89
C VAL A 812 0.22 -1.88 -6.37
N GLU A 813 -0.69 -2.55 -5.67
CA GLU A 813 -0.63 -2.84 -4.23
C GLU A 813 -0.07 -4.25 -3.99
N THR A 814 -0.64 -5.25 -4.69
CA THR A 814 -0.20 -6.64 -4.65
C THR A 814 -0.05 -7.18 -6.07
N LEU A 815 1.19 -7.51 -6.44
CA LEU A 815 1.57 -8.11 -7.71
C LEU A 815 1.44 -9.63 -7.58
N MET A 816 0.67 -10.26 -8.46
CA MET A 816 0.37 -11.70 -8.44
C MET A 816 1.00 -12.37 -9.65
N VAL A 817 1.86 -13.36 -9.43
CA VAL A 817 2.64 -14.01 -10.51
C VAL A 817 2.68 -15.52 -10.33
N TRP A 818 2.42 -16.27 -11.40
CA TRP A 818 2.44 -17.73 -11.40
C TRP A 818 3.86 -18.28 -11.30
N GLU A 819 4.08 -19.29 -10.44
CA GLU A 819 5.44 -19.84 -10.19
C GLU A 819 6.16 -20.41 -11.42
N ASN A 820 5.40 -20.74 -12.48
CA ASN A 820 5.89 -21.26 -13.75
C ASN A 820 5.66 -20.27 -14.92
N LEU A 821 5.59 -18.96 -14.68
CA LEU A 821 5.48 -17.96 -15.77
C LEU A 821 6.69 -18.06 -16.72
N GLU A 822 6.44 -18.45 -17.97
CA GLU A 822 7.50 -18.76 -18.95
C GLU A 822 8.04 -17.53 -19.70
N THR A 823 7.51 -16.33 -19.42
CA THR A 823 7.96 -15.07 -20.05
C THR A 823 9.39 -14.70 -19.64
N MET A 824 10.22 -14.39 -20.64
CA MET A 824 11.57 -13.86 -20.48
C MET A 824 11.58 -12.36 -20.75
N ARG A 825 12.34 -11.63 -19.93
CA ARG A 825 12.67 -10.21 -20.10
C ARG A 825 14.03 -10.12 -20.81
N TYR A 826 14.03 -9.47 -21.95
CA TYR A 826 15.22 -9.17 -22.75
C TYR A 826 15.55 -7.69 -22.64
N GLU A 827 16.83 -7.37 -22.42
CA GLU A 827 17.37 -6.04 -22.69
C GLU A 827 18.08 -6.08 -24.03
N LEU A 828 17.47 -5.47 -25.04
CA LEU A 828 18.00 -5.35 -26.40
C LEU A 828 18.59 -3.97 -26.60
N LYS A 829 19.58 -3.86 -27.47
CA LYS A 829 20.29 -2.62 -27.73
C LYS A 829 20.36 -2.34 -29.22
N ASN A 830 19.84 -1.18 -29.60
CA ASN A 830 19.88 -0.67 -30.96
C ASN A 830 21.30 -0.15 -31.27
N PRO A 831 21.73 -0.11 -32.54
CA PRO A 831 23.05 0.39 -32.93
C PRO A 831 23.39 1.80 -32.40
N ASP A 832 22.38 2.67 -32.27
CA ASP A 832 22.50 4.02 -31.71
C ASP A 832 22.70 4.07 -30.18
N GLY A 833 22.67 2.93 -29.50
CA GLY A 833 22.96 2.80 -28.06
C GLY A 833 21.76 3.03 -27.14
N GLN A 834 20.55 3.17 -27.68
CA GLN A 834 19.31 3.06 -26.91
C GLN A 834 19.11 1.60 -26.46
N VAL A 835 18.39 1.40 -25.35
CA VAL A 835 18.07 0.09 -24.79
C VAL A 835 16.56 -0.09 -24.76
N GLU A 836 16.10 -1.12 -25.44
CA GLU A 836 14.69 -1.53 -25.54
C GLU A 836 14.45 -2.76 -24.66
N VAL A 837 13.36 -2.78 -23.90
CA VAL A 837 13.01 -3.92 -23.03
C VAL A 837 11.84 -4.68 -23.64
N LYS A 838 12.07 -5.93 -24.05
CA LYS A 838 11.01 -6.80 -24.60
C LYS A 838 10.68 -7.94 -23.65
N PHE A 839 9.39 -8.28 -23.57
CA PHE A 839 8.88 -9.42 -22.81
C PHE A 839 8.39 -10.49 -23.79
N LEU A 840 9.16 -11.56 -23.96
CA LEU A 840 8.88 -12.61 -24.94
C LEU A 840 8.47 -13.91 -24.26
N ARG A 841 7.48 -14.60 -24.83
CA ARG A 841 7.11 -15.98 -24.49
C ARG A 841 7.98 -16.98 -25.29
N PRO A 842 8.10 -18.26 -24.88
CA PRO A 842 9.00 -19.23 -25.53
C PRO A 842 8.70 -19.53 -27.01
N ASP A 843 7.46 -19.32 -27.45
CA ASP A 843 7.06 -19.33 -28.86
C ASP A 843 7.61 -18.10 -29.61
N GLN A 844 7.39 -16.91 -29.05
CA GLN A 844 7.91 -15.63 -29.60
C GLN A 844 9.44 -15.54 -29.62
N GLU A 845 10.16 -16.30 -28.78
CA GLU A 845 11.62 -16.41 -28.85
C GLU A 845 12.12 -17.02 -30.18
N THR A 846 11.26 -17.71 -30.93
CA THR A 846 11.63 -18.34 -32.21
C THR A 846 11.49 -17.41 -33.43
N ASP A 847 10.75 -16.29 -33.28
CA ASP A 847 10.51 -15.34 -34.36
C ASP A 847 11.59 -14.22 -34.38
N ALA A 848 12.49 -14.32 -35.35
CA ALA A 848 13.64 -13.42 -35.49
C ALA A 848 13.28 -11.92 -35.59
N SER A 849 12.06 -11.60 -36.01
CA SER A 849 11.54 -10.23 -36.08
C SER A 849 11.51 -9.50 -34.74
N HIS A 850 11.42 -10.19 -33.60
CA HIS A 850 11.48 -9.54 -32.29
C HIS A 850 12.90 -9.04 -31.93
N PHE A 851 13.93 -9.60 -32.58
CA PHE A 851 15.34 -9.26 -32.42
C PHE A 851 15.86 -8.32 -33.52
N GLN A 852 14.97 -7.74 -34.33
CA GLN A 852 15.32 -6.78 -35.36
C GLN A 852 14.62 -5.43 -35.10
N ASP A 853 15.29 -4.35 -35.48
CA ASP A 853 14.77 -2.98 -35.44
C ASP A 853 13.77 -2.72 -36.59
N LYS A 854 13.06 -1.58 -36.57
CA LYS A 854 12.11 -1.18 -37.63
C LYS A 854 12.78 -1.07 -39.02
N ASP A 855 14.09 -0.81 -39.06
CA ASP A 855 14.94 -0.80 -40.27
C ASP A 855 15.53 -2.18 -40.64
N GLY A 856 15.19 -3.26 -39.93
CA GLY A 856 15.67 -4.62 -40.20
C GLY A 856 17.12 -4.90 -39.79
N GLN A 857 17.67 -4.13 -38.85
CA GLN A 857 19.00 -4.34 -38.26
C GLN A 857 18.91 -5.22 -37.02
N ASP A 858 19.81 -6.20 -36.85
CA ASP A 858 19.84 -7.11 -35.70
C ASP A 858 20.22 -6.37 -34.40
N LEU A 859 19.45 -6.58 -33.33
CA LEU A 859 19.61 -5.94 -32.02
C LEU A 859 20.57 -6.74 -31.11
N GLU A 860 21.49 -6.07 -30.42
CA GLU A 860 22.42 -6.72 -29.49
C GLU A 860 21.71 -7.04 -28.16
N THR A 861 21.60 -8.32 -27.79
CA THR A 861 21.07 -8.72 -26.48
C THR A 861 22.09 -8.47 -25.38
N ILE A 862 21.81 -7.54 -24.47
CA ILE A 862 22.62 -7.23 -23.28
C ILE A 862 22.40 -8.30 -22.20
N ASP A 863 21.13 -8.56 -21.85
CA ASP A 863 20.74 -9.49 -20.79
C ASP A 863 19.46 -10.26 -21.14
N LYS A 864 19.33 -11.46 -20.59
CA LYS A 864 18.15 -12.33 -20.68
C LYS A 864 17.85 -12.93 -19.30
N MET A 865 16.76 -12.51 -18.68
CA MET A 865 16.33 -12.94 -17.35
C MET A 865 14.86 -13.38 -17.37
N GLN A 866 14.47 -14.37 -16.56
CA GLN A 866 13.06 -14.72 -16.43
C GLN A 866 12.29 -13.59 -15.74
N LEU A 867 11.11 -13.21 -16.25
CA LEU A 867 10.36 -12.04 -15.75
C LEU A 867 10.05 -12.13 -14.24
N LEU A 868 9.65 -13.31 -13.76
CA LEU A 868 9.43 -13.58 -12.34
C LEU A 868 10.70 -13.44 -11.48
N GLU A 869 11.88 -13.75 -12.02
CA GLU A 869 13.15 -13.56 -11.31
C GLU A 869 13.55 -12.08 -11.22
N TRP A 870 13.34 -11.32 -12.31
CA TRP A 870 13.51 -9.88 -12.30
C TRP A 870 12.55 -9.21 -11.30
N MET A 871 11.28 -9.60 -11.29
CA MET A 871 10.29 -9.14 -10.31
C MET A 871 10.68 -9.47 -8.88
N ALA A 872 11.09 -10.72 -8.60
CA ALA A 872 11.53 -11.16 -7.27
C ALA A 872 12.78 -10.43 -6.73
N ASN A 873 13.48 -9.67 -7.57
CA ASN A 873 14.62 -8.84 -7.18
C ASN A 873 14.25 -7.35 -7.03
N HIS A 874 13.35 -6.81 -7.87
CA HIS A 874 13.06 -5.37 -7.94
C HIS A 874 11.70 -4.93 -7.36
N TYR A 875 10.77 -5.84 -7.02
CA TYR A 875 9.41 -5.50 -6.54
C TYR A 875 9.38 -4.45 -5.40
N ARG A 876 10.37 -4.47 -4.50
CA ARG A 876 10.52 -3.52 -3.39
C ARG A 876 10.75 -2.07 -3.83
N GLU A 877 11.33 -1.86 -5.00
CA GLU A 877 11.64 -0.52 -5.52
C GLU A 877 10.36 0.23 -5.95
N PHE A 878 9.39 -0.52 -6.49
CA PHE A 878 8.04 -0.04 -6.83
C PHE A 878 7.09 0.01 -5.62
N GLY A 879 7.51 -0.52 -4.47
CA GLY A 879 6.73 -0.52 -3.22
C GLY A 879 5.47 -1.40 -3.25
N THR A 880 5.42 -2.42 -4.13
CA THR A 880 4.36 -3.44 -4.17
C THR A 880 4.70 -4.63 -3.28
N VAL A 881 3.69 -5.37 -2.81
CA VAL A 881 3.87 -6.76 -2.34
C VAL A 881 3.98 -7.67 -3.57
N LEU A 882 4.75 -8.77 -3.49
CA LEU A 882 4.84 -9.81 -4.52
C LEU A 882 4.35 -11.15 -3.96
N GLU A 883 3.27 -11.67 -4.53
CA GLU A 883 2.69 -12.97 -4.17
C GLU A 883 2.82 -13.97 -5.33
N ILE A 884 3.33 -15.16 -5.01
CA ILE A 884 3.63 -16.21 -5.98
C ILE A 884 2.55 -17.30 -5.91
N VAL A 885 1.76 -17.44 -6.97
CA VAL A 885 0.59 -18.33 -7.05
C VAL A 885 0.84 -19.60 -7.87
N THR A 886 -0.04 -20.59 -7.74
CA THR A 886 0.01 -21.88 -8.45
C THR A 886 -1.26 -22.14 -9.26
N ASP A 887 -1.22 -23.10 -10.17
CA ASP A 887 -2.39 -23.54 -10.96
C ASP A 887 -3.17 -24.71 -10.30
N ARG A 888 -2.86 -25.04 -9.03
CA ARG A 888 -3.43 -26.19 -8.31
C ARG A 888 -4.86 -25.98 -7.82
N SER A 889 -5.24 -24.73 -7.56
CA SER A 889 -6.63 -24.36 -7.24
C SER A 889 -7.43 -24.13 -8.53
N GLN A 890 -8.75 -24.26 -8.48
CA GLN A 890 -9.60 -23.96 -9.65
C GLN A 890 -9.46 -22.49 -10.07
N GLU A 891 -9.40 -21.60 -9.09
CA GLU A 891 -9.21 -20.16 -9.26
C GLU A 891 -7.81 -19.85 -9.81
N GLY A 892 -6.76 -20.51 -9.30
CA GLY A 892 -5.40 -20.41 -9.83
C GLY A 892 -5.29 -20.91 -11.26
N SER A 893 -5.94 -22.01 -11.61
CA SER A 893 -6.00 -22.48 -13.00
C SER A 893 -6.70 -21.48 -13.94
N GLN A 894 -7.73 -20.78 -13.44
CA GLN A 894 -8.38 -19.67 -14.17
C GLN A 894 -7.47 -18.44 -14.30
N PHE A 895 -6.74 -18.06 -13.25
CA PHE A 895 -5.76 -16.97 -13.30
C PHE A 895 -4.64 -17.26 -14.31
N CYS A 896 -4.04 -18.45 -14.23
CA CYS A 896 -2.93 -18.84 -15.11
C CYS A 896 -3.33 -18.97 -16.58
N ARG A 897 -4.51 -19.54 -16.86
CA ARG A 897 -4.94 -19.84 -18.25
C ARG A 897 -5.84 -18.77 -18.88
N GLY A 898 -6.59 -18.02 -18.07
CA GLY A 898 -7.49 -16.96 -18.55
C GLY A 898 -6.86 -15.57 -18.56
N PHE A 899 -6.04 -15.26 -17.55
CA PHE A 899 -5.42 -13.93 -17.37
C PHE A 899 -3.89 -13.95 -17.62
N GLY A 900 -3.37 -15.05 -18.16
CA GLY A 900 -1.97 -15.19 -18.58
C GLY A 900 -0.96 -15.47 -17.46
N GLY A 901 -1.41 -15.70 -16.22
CA GLY A 901 -0.52 -16.02 -15.09
C GLY A 901 0.24 -14.84 -14.49
N ILE A 902 -0.14 -13.61 -14.85
CA ILE A 902 0.37 -12.37 -14.29
C ILE A 902 -0.75 -11.33 -14.21
N GLY A 903 -0.80 -10.61 -13.10
CA GLY A 903 -1.75 -9.53 -12.87
C GLY A 903 -1.48 -8.86 -11.53
N GLY A 904 -2.31 -7.90 -11.14
CA GLY A 904 -2.15 -7.22 -9.86
C GLY A 904 -3.43 -6.54 -9.38
N LEU A 905 -3.52 -6.39 -8.07
CA LEU A 905 -4.49 -5.51 -7.40
C LEU A 905 -3.92 -4.08 -7.41
N LEU A 906 -4.70 -3.11 -7.89
CA LEU A 906 -4.30 -1.71 -7.99
C LEU A 906 -4.88 -0.89 -6.83
N ARG A 907 -4.07 0.04 -6.30
CA ARG A 907 -4.47 0.98 -5.24
C ARG A 907 -5.62 1.90 -5.70
N TYR A 908 -5.62 2.23 -6.99
CA TYR A 908 -6.56 3.12 -7.66
C TYR A 908 -6.84 2.65 -9.09
N ARG A 909 -7.95 3.11 -9.68
CA ARG A 909 -8.31 2.78 -11.07
C ARG A 909 -7.32 3.41 -12.05
N VAL A 910 -6.83 2.60 -12.97
CA VAL A 910 -5.99 2.99 -14.12
C VAL A 910 -6.79 2.70 -15.40
N ASP A 911 -6.63 3.53 -16.42
CA ASP A 911 -7.22 3.31 -17.74
C ASP A 911 -6.11 2.97 -18.73
N PHE A 912 -5.97 1.69 -19.06
CA PHE A 912 -4.90 1.18 -19.93
C PHE A 912 -5.17 1.47 -21.40
N GLN A 913 -6.45 1.43 -21.83
CA GLN A 913 -6.84 1.65 -23.22
C GLN A 913 -6.50 3.07 -23.67
N ALA A 914 -6.69 4.06 -22.78
CA ALA A 914 -6.28 5.45 -23.01
C ALA A 914 -4.76 5.65 -23.21
N MET A 915 -3.93 4.61 -23.00
CA MET A 915 -2.48 4.64 -23.23
C MET A 915 -2.02 3.83 -24.46
N GLU A 916 -2.89 3.00 -25.05
CA GLU A 916 -2.56 2.19 -26.24
C GLU A 916 -2.74 2.97 -27.54
N PHE A 917 -3.76 3.83 -27.63
CA PHE A 917 -4.02 4.65 -28.83
C PHE A 917 -2.90 5.66 -29.16
N ASP A 918 -2.05 6.01 -28.20
CA ASP A 918 -1.02 7.05 -28.36
C ASP A 918 0.25 6.57 -29.10
N GLU A 919 0.43 5.26 -29.40
CA GLU A 919 1.58 4.78 -30.21
C GLU A 919 1.30 4.81 -31.73
N ASP A 920 0.10 4.40 -32.18
CA ASP A 920 -0.23 4.31 -33.61
C ASP A 920 -0.66 5.66 -34.21
N GLU A 921 -1.46 6.49 -33.52
CA GLU A 921 -1.93 7.79 -34.07
C GLU A 921 -0.79 8.81 -34.32
N PHE A 922 0.39 8.62 -33.71
CA PHE A 922 1.56 9.46 -33.95
C PHE A 922 2.41 9.04 -35.17
N ALA A 923 2.13 7.90 -35.80
CA ALA A 923 2.84 7.44 -37.00
C ALA A 923 2.29 8.05 -38.30
N ASP A 924 0.96 8.17 -38.41
CA ASP A 924 0.25 8.61 -39.63
C ASP A 924 -0.16 10.11 -39.61
N ALA A 925 0.26 10.87 -38.59
CA ALA A 925 -0.07 12.29 -38.44
C ALA A 925 0.84 13.20 -39.32
N ASP A 926 0.56 13.26 -40.62
CA ASP A 926 1.23 14.15 -41.59
C ASP A 926 1.23 15.63 -41.11
N LEU A 927 2.40 16.11 -40.69
CA LEU A 927 2.58 17.40 -39.99
C LEU A 927 2.60 18.65 -40.90
N ASP A 928 2.38 18.50 -42.20
CA ASP A 928 2.54 19.58 -43.19
C ASP A 928 1.27 20.45 -43.39
N ASP A 929 0.07 19.96 -43.03
CA ASP A 929 -1.22 20.56 -43.43
C ASP A 929 -1.81 21.59 -42.42
N TYR A 930 -0.95 22.23 -41.60
CA TYR A 930 -1.39 23.14 -40.51
C TYR A 930 -0.53 24.42 -40.32
N PHE A 931 -0.05 25.02 -41.41
CA PHE A 931 0.70 26.31 -41.44
C PHE A 931 -0.05 27.45 -42.17
#